data_AF-R7W9T0-F1
#
_entry.id   AF-R7W9T0-F1
#
_cell.length_a   1.000
_cell.length_b   1.000
_cell.length_c   1.000
_cell.angle_alpha   90.00
_cell.angle_beta   90.00
_cell.angle_gamma   90.00
#
_symmetry.space_group_name_H-M   'P 1'
#
loop_
_entity.id
_entity.type
_entity.pdbx_description
1 polymer ?
#
loop_
_entity_poly.entity_id
_entity_poly.type
_entity_poly.pdbx_seq_one_letter_code
_entity_poly.pdbx_strand_id
1 'polypeptide(L)'
;MGGSIRDQEPLTVAGAKNRGGHTGRATERKIRPGETRWSLISSLTSHRAVRLLRAFTAVVVGGIGESNRALLTEKDVQVQRTHTNRGQSSAPTITGTCQVGQLPRQRGEAETPTSNQLPRVDRGRRLLGPAPLKKDAKEVKRSKVEIIKEKSNFLRYPLNEELVSEAPNVNETAVQLIKFHGSYQQSDREVRGQKNYSFMLRTKNPSGKVPNQTYLAMDTLADEFGIGTLRLTTRQTFQLHGVLKKNLKHVISTVIKNMGSTLGACGDLNRNVLAPAAPYVRKDILFAQETAENIAALLAPQSGAYYDLWVDGEKIMSAEEPPEVTKARNDNSHGTNFPDSPEPIYGTQYLPRKFKIAVTVAGDNSVDILTNDIGVVVVSDSAGEPVGFNLYVGGGMGRTHRIETTFPRLADPLGYVPKEDILYAIKAIVVTQRENGRRDDRRYSRMKYLIDSWGIDKFRAEVEKYYGKKFEDFHPLPEWQFNSYLGWQEQGDGKLFYGVHVDNGRLGGQAKKTLREIIEKYSLDVSITPNQNLILCGVDQAWREPITAALAQAGLLEPKDVDLLNITSMACPALPLCPLAQTEAERGILPILKRIRAVFNKVGIKDEESVVVRITGCPNGCARPYMAEVGFVGDGPNSYQIWLGGTPNQTTLAETFMNKVKLQDIEKVLEPLFSYWNSTRQEGESFGSFTNRMGFEQLKEVVNKWEGSASAA
;
A
#
# COMPACT_ATOMS: atom_id res chain seq x y z
N MET A 1 38.75 23.26 41.88
CA MET A 1 39.49 24.46 42.30
C MET A 1 39.95 25.20 41.05
N GLY A 2 39.73 26.53 40.97
CA GLY A 2 40.18 27.42 39.87
C GLY A 2 39.04 28.08 39.09
N GLY A 3 38.64 29.31 39.45
CA GLY A 3 37.59 30.16 38.84
C GLY A 3 38.01 30.77 37.48
N SER A 4 37.11 31.10 36.54
CA SER A 4 36.07 32.14 36.47
C SER A 4 36.59 33.58 36.29
N ILE A 5 36.21 34.23 35.17
CA ILE A 5 35.54 35.55 35.03
C ILE A 5 35.89 36.25 33.68
N ARG A 6 34.84 36.47 32.84
CA ARG A 6 34.37 37.70 32.10
C ARG A 6 35.38 38.63 31.38
N ASP A 7 35.08 39.47 30.38
CA ASP A 7 33.93 39.83 29.52
C ASP A 7 34.48 40.88 28.49
N GLN A 8 33.66 41.21 27.47
CA GLN A 8 33.52 42.51 26.78
C GLN A 8 34.28 42.83 25.45
N GLU A 9 33.46 42.98 24.39
CA GLU A 9 33.54 43.87 23.18
C GLU A 9 33.74 45.38 23.56
N PRO A 10 33.83 46.43 22.67
CA PRO A 10 33.27 46.55 21.29
C PRO A 10 33.91 47.55 20.25
N LEU A 11 33.26 47.62 19.07
CA LEU A 11 33.07 48.78 18.12
C LEU A 11 34.28 49.35 17.36
N THR A 12 34.26 49.52 16.02
CA THR A 12 33.59 50.64 15.32
C THR A 12 33.70 50.55 13.77
N VAL A 13 32.76 51.21 13.09
CA VAL A 13 32.56 51.35 11.64
C VAL A 13 33.03 52.72 11.13
N ALA A 14 33.59 52.80 9.91
CA ALA A 14 33.64 53.99 9.04
C ALA A 14 33.88 53.50 7.58
N GLY A 15 33.37 54.05 6.48
CA GLY A 15 32.80 55.37 6.17
C GLY A 15 33.39 55.84 4.81
N ALA A 16 32.54 56.05 3.81
CA ALA A 16 32.81 56.22 2.36
C ALA A 16 33.64 57.45 1.89
N LYS A 17 34.24 57.39 0.67
CA LYS A 17 33.95 58.26 -0.51
C LYS A 17 34.95 58.18 -1.70
N ASN A 18 34.37 57.97 -2.89
CA ASN A 18 34.63 58.44 -4.28
C ASN A 18 35.88 59.25 -4.69
N ARG A 19 36.41 58.94 -5.90
CA ARG A 19 36.36 59.70 -7.21
C ARG A 19 37.27 58.98 -8.23
N GLY A 20 36.83 58.53 -9.41
CA GLY A 20 36.61 59.26 -10.69
C GLY A 20 37.55 58.64 -11.74
N GLY A 21 37.30 58.49 -13.05
CA GLY A 21 36.21 58.80 -13.97
C GLY A 21 36.78 58.79 -15.41
N HIS A 22 35.97 58.40 -16.41
CA HIS A 22 36.04 58.63 -17.89
C HIS A 22 35.73 57.34 -18.66
N THR A 23 34.99 57.27 -19.77
CA THR A 23 33.94 58.04 -20.44
C THR A 23 33.56 57.17 -21.64
N GLY A 24 32.28 56.98 -21.96
CA GLY A 24 31.86 56.28 -23.18
C GLY A 24 30.36 55.93 -23.22
N ARG A 25 29.52 56.94 -23.47
CA ARG A 25 28.08 56.84 -23.80
C ARG A 25 27.89 56.08 -25.13
N ALA A 26 27.06 55.05 -25.20
CA ALA A 26 25.59 55.04 -25.32
C ALA A 26 25.09 55.12 -26.77
N THR A 27 24.25 54.15 -27.18
CA THR A 27 22.92 54.41 -27.74
C THR A 27 22.10 53.12 -27.82
N GLU A 28 20.94 53.15 -27.16
CA GLU A 28 19.83 52.22 -27.32
C GLU A 28 19.16 52.38 -28.69
N ARG A 29 18.51 51.32 -29.19
CA ARG A 29 17.24 51.43 -29.92
C ARG A 29 16.46 50.10 -29.90
N LYS A 30 15.27 50.14 -29.29
CA LYS A 30 14.14 49.25 -29.53
C LYS A 30 13.66 49.39 -30.98
N ILE A 31 13.08 48.33 -31.57
CA ILE A 31 11.87 48.30 -32.44
C ILE A 31 11.54 46.81 -32.76
N ARG A 32 10.28 46.37 -32.50
CA ARG A 32 9.53 45.34 -33.25
C ARG A 32 8.50 46.10 -34.12
N PRO A 33 7.72 45.53 -35.09
CA PRO A 33 7.54 44.14 -35.56
C PRO A 33 7.50 44.01 -37.12
N GLY A 34 7.26 42.81 -37.68
CA GLY A 34 6.75 42.69 -39.05
C GLY A 34 7.14 41.42 -39.85
N GLU A 35 6.14 40.56 -40.06
CA GLU A 35 5.85 39.71 -41.22
C GLU A 35 6.97 39.12 -42.10
N THR A 36 6.92 37.79 -42.29
CA THR A 36 7.02 37.22 -43.66
C THR A 36 6.34 35.86 -43.74
N ARG A 37 5.26 35.83 -44.52
CA ARG A 37 4.63 34.63 -45.10
C ARG A 37 5.61 33.92 -46.03
N TRP A 38 5.65 32.59 -46.01
CA TRP A 38 5.92 31.77 -47.18
C TRP A 38 4.96 30.58 -47.20
N SER A 39 4.00 30.66 -48.12
CA SER A 39 3.16 29.55 -48.57
C SER A 39 2.99 29.68 -50.09
N LEU A 40 3.34 28.64 -50.84
CA LEU A 40 2.89 28.24 -52.19
C LEU A 40 3.77 27.04 -52.57
N ILE A 41 3.32 25.79 -52.55
CA ILE A 41 2.31 25.08 -53.38
C ILE A 41 2.73 24.92 -54.85
N SER A 42 2.58 23.66 -55.28
CA SER A 42 2.50 23.08 -56.63
C SER A 42 3.80 22.41 -57.11
N SER A 43 3.80 21.20 -57.72
CA SER A 43 2.70 20.45 -58.33
C SER A 43 3.06 18.99 -58.65
N LEU A 44 2.05 18.10 -58.57
CA LEU A 44 1.67 17.01 -59.52
C LEU A 44 2.59 15.78 -59.66
N THR A 45 2.23 14.58 -59.14
CA THR A 45 1.21 13.56 -59.55
C THR A 45 1.52 12.72 -60.81
N SER A 46 1.58 11.39 -60.62
CA SER A 46 1.11 10.31 -61.53
C SER A 46 1.26 8.99 -60.73
N HIS A 47 0.25 8.32 -60.15
CA HIS A 47 -0.93 7.56 -60.64
C HIS A 47 -0.68 6.27 -61.44
N ARG A 48 -1.30 5.20 -60.91
CA ARG A 48 -1.63 3.82 -61.41
C ARG A 48 -0.57 2.73 -61.16
N ALA A 49 -0.79 1.78 -60.24
CA ALA A 49 -1.82 0.73 -60.11
C ALA A 49 -1.40 -0.60 -60.79
N VAL A 50 -1.40 -1.70 -60.02
CA VAL A 50 -2.13 -2.97 -60.25
C VAL A 50 -1.68 -4.02 -59.20
N ARG A 51 -2.62 -4.88 -58.83
CA ARG A 51 -2.69 -5.80 -57.70
C ARG A 51 -3.00 -7.21 -58.26
N LEU A 52 -2.68 -8.28 -57.51
CA LEU A 52 -3.06 -9.72 -57.69
C LEU A 52 -2.22 -10.50 -58.76
N LEU A 53 -1.87 -11.80 -58.67
CA LEU A 53 -2.35 -12.96 -57.88
C LEU A 53 -1.33 -14.16 -57.94
N ARG A 54 -1.17 -14.89 -56.82
CA ARG A 54 -1.06 -16.37 -56.59
C ARG A 54 -0.21 -17.36 -57.45
N ALA A 55 0.51 -18.22 -56.70
CA ALA A 55 0.52 -19.72 -56.70
C ALA A 55 1.77 -20.50 -57.20
N PHE A 56 1.89 -21.73 -56.66
CA PHE A 56 2.86 -22.86 -56.81
C PHE A 56 4.02 -22.86 -55.79
N THR A 57 4.07 -23.69 -54.74
CA THR A 57 3.97 -25.17 -54.53
C THR A 57 5.20 -25.98 -54.98
N ALA A 58 6.01 -26.35 -53.97
CA ALA A 58 6.81 -27.56 -53.72
C ALA A 58 7.56 -28.35 -54.83
N VAL A 59 8.77 -28.80 -54.43
CA VAL A 59 9.48 -30.10 -54.68
C VAL A 59 10.89 -29.93 -55.25
N VAL A 60 11.88 -30.49 -54.52
CA VAL A 60 13.12 -31.24 -54.87
C VAL A 60 14.04 -31.14 -53.63
N VAL A 61 14.19 -32.13 -52.74
CA VAL A 61 14.79 -33.49 -52.79
C VAL A 61 16.31 -33.53 -52.98
N GLY A 62 16.99 -34.14 -51.98
CA GLY A 62 18.34 -34.72 -52.03
C GLY A 62 19.42 -33.82 -51.40
N GLY A 63 20.22 -34.22 -50.42
CA GLY A 63 20.56 -35.52 -49.85
C GLY A 63 22.06 -35.50 -49.46
N ILE A 64 22.45 -36.35 -48.51
CA ILE A 64 23.84 -36.70 -48.10
C ILE A 64 24.45 -35.71 -47.07
N GLY A 65 24.98 -36.11 -45.91
CA GLY A 65 25.39 -37.45 -45.49
C GLY A 65 25.58 -37.64 -43.99
N GLU A 66 25.64 -38.94 -43.67
CA GLU A 66 25.86 -39.60 -42.39
C GLU A 66 27.29 -39.44 -41.87
N SER A 67 27.48 -39.54 -40.53
CA SER A 67 28.19 -40.69 -39.92
C SER A 67 28.31 -40.59 -38.39
N ASN A 68 27.78 -41.64 -37.73
CA ASN A 68 28.26 -42.41 -36.56
C ASN A 68 28.64 -41.69 -35.25
N ARG A 69 28.03 -41.93 -34.08
CA ARG A 69 27.49 -43.13 -33.38
C ARG A 69 28.54 -44.16 -32.92
N ALA A 70 28.74 -44.23 -31.60
CA ALA A 70 29.15 -45.39 -30.78
C ALA A 70 29.26 -44.92 -29.30
N LEU A 71 28.92 -45.64 -28.22
CA LEU A 71 28.17 -46.87 -27.95
C LEU A 71 28.28 -47.14 -26.42
N LEU A 72 27.34 -47.94 -25.86
CA LEU A 72 27.37 -48.71 -24.58
C LEU A 72 26.92 -47.97 -23.28
N THR A 73 26.08 -48.50 -22.37
CA THR A 73 25.39 -49.81 -22.21
C THR A 73 24.37 -49.71 -21.06
N GLU A 74 23.23 -50.39 -21.20
CA GLU A 74 22.29 -50.76 -20.12
C GLU A 74 22.76 -52.03 -19.37
N LYS A 75 22.37 -52.15 -18.10
CA LYS A 75 22.29 -53.42 -17.36
C LYS A 75 21.06 -53.43 -16.45
N ASP A 76 20.22 -54.44 -16.64
CA ASP A 76 19.17 -54.91 -15.73
C ASP A 76 19.73 -55.46 -14.41
N VAL A 77 18.94 -55.41 -13.31
CA VAL A 77 18.69 -56.54 -12.38
C VAL A 77 17.38 -56.32 -11.60
N GLN A 78 16.58 -57.39 -11.55
CA GLN A 78 15.35 -57.63 -10.79
C GLN A 78 15.50 -57.54 -9.26
N VAL A 79 14.41 -57.19 -8.55
CA VAL A 79 14.15 -57.74 -7.20
C VAL A 79 12.69 -58.17 -7.07
N GLN A 80 12.54 -59.40 -6.59
CA GLN A 80 11.33 -60.18 -6.38
C GLN A 80 10.46 -59.65 -5.23
N ARG A 81 9.15 -59.82 -5.39
CA ARG A 81 8.15 -59.84 -4.32
C ARG A 81 8.16 -61.22 -3.65
N THR A 82 8.18 -61.25 -2.32
CA THR A 82 7.76 -62.41 -1.52
C THR A 82 6.72 -61.98 -0.49
N HIS A 83 5.65 -62.76 -0.45
CA HIS A 83 4.49 -62.66 0.44
C HIS A 83 4.81 -62.99 1.90
N THR A 84 4.04 -62.37 2.80
CA THR A 84 3.28 -62.94 3.93
C THR A 84 2.58 -61.76 4.62
N ASN A 85 1.50 -61.85 5.39
CA ASN A 85 0.25 -62.61 5.38
C ASN A 85 -0.68 -61.86 6.37
N ARG A 86 -1.98 -62.10 6.31
CA ARG A 86 -3.09 -61.48 7.08
C ARG A 86 -2.86 -61.23 8.58
N GLY A 87 -3.47 -60.16 9.08
CA GLY A 87 -3.82 -59.97 10.50
C GLY A 87 -4.74 -58.77 10.73
N GLN A 88 -6.02 -59.03 10.95
CA GLN A 88 -7.02 -58.06 11.44
C GLN A 88 -6.68 -57.62 12.87
N SER A 89 -6.90 -56.35 13.23
CA SER A 89 -7.69 -55.95 14.42
C SER A 89 -7.68 -54.43 14.65
N SER A 90 -8.88 -53.86 14.57
CA SER A 90 -9.45 -52.79 15.42
C SER A 90 -8.58 -52.12 16.51
N ALA A 91 -8.59 -50.79 16.53
CA ALA A 91 -8.35 -49.94 17.70
C ALA A 91 -9.03 -48.55 17.48
N PRO A 92 -9.39 -47.79 18.53
CA PRO A 92 -10.80 -47.59 18.88
C PRO A 92 -11.30 -46.14 18.77
N THR A 93 -12.58 -46.01 18.48
CA THR A 93 -13.37 -44.79 18.66
C THR A 93 -13.59 -44.56 20.16
N ILE A 94 -13.01 -43.50 20.72
CA ILE A 94 -13.32 -43.04 22.08
C ILE A 94 -14.56 -42.16 22.01
N THR A 95 -15.70 -42.73 22.32
CA THR A 95 -16.93 -42.02 22.71
C THR A 95 -16.86 -41.72 24.20
N GLY A 96 -16.68 -40.44 24.55
CA GLY A 96 -16.81 -39.94 25.92
C GLY A 96 -18.19 -39.32 26.13
N THR A 97 -19.13 -40.11 26.67
CA THR A 97 -20.38 -39.64 27.26
C THR A 97 -20.09 -38.94 28.59
N CYS A 98 -20.53 -37.70 28.77
CA CYS A 98 -20.54 -37.03 30.07
C CYS A 98 -21.97 -37.05 30.63
N GLN A 99 -22.13 -37.79 31.73
CA GLN A 99 -23.37 -37.95 32.49
C GLN A 99 -23.71 -36.70 33.29
N VAL A 100 -25.01 -36.40 33.33
CA VAL A 100 -25.65 -35.40 34.19
C VAL A 100 -25.74 -35.96 35.60
N GLY A 101 -25.06 -35.32 36.56
CA GLY A 101 -25.20 -35.59 37.99
C GLY A 101 -26.26 -34.67 38.62
N GLN A 102 -27.28 -35.28 39.23
CA GLN A 102 -28.27 -34.65 40.11
C GLN A 102 -27.81 -34.72 41.58
N LEU A 103 -28.32 -33.76 42.38
CA LEU A 103 -28.85 -33.84 43.78
C LEU A 103 -28.31 -32.71 44.69
N PRO A 104 -28.99 -32.32 45.80
CA PRO A 104 -30.42 -32.39 46.10
C PRO A 104 -31.03 -31.06 46.63
N ARG A 105 -32.37 -31.05 46.76
CA ARG A 105 -33.20 -30.04 47.42
C ARG A 105 -33.03 -30.07 48.94
N GLN A 106 -33.13 -28.89 49.59
CA GLN A 106 -33.74 -28.76 50.92
C GLN A 106 -34.69 -27.55 50.96
N ARG A 107 -35.78 -27.73 51.71
CA ARG A 107 -36.94 -26.87 51.90
C ARG A 107 -36.69 -25.84 53.02
N GLY A 108 -37.45 -24.74 52.98
CA GLY A 108 -37.74 -23.86 54.11
C GLY A 108 -38.88 -22.92 53.76
N GLU A 109 -40.05 -23.15 54.37
CA GLU A 109 -41.30 -22.38 54.26
C GLU A 109 -41.28 -21.10 55.11
N ALA A 110 -42.16 -20.13 54.78
CA ALA A 110 -42.96 -19.27 55.68
C ALA A 110 -43.36 -17.98 54.92
N GLU A 111 -44.61 -17.86 54.45
CA GLU A 111 -45.76 -17.20 55.11
C GLU A 111 -45.94 -15.71 54.74
N THR A 112 -47.06 -15.45 54.07
CA THR A 112 -47.70 -14.14 53.83
C THR A 112 -48.28 -13.54 55.12
N PRO A 113 -48.55 -12.21 55.12
CA PRO A 113 -49.92 -11.83 55.44
C PRO A 113 -50.53 -10.78 54.50
N THR A 114 -51.84 -10.97 54.31
CA THR A 114 -52.87 -10.15 53.71
C THR A 114 -53.13 -8.82 54.43
N SER A 115 -53.56 -7.78 53.70
CA SER A 115 -54.76 -7.01 54.09
C SER A 115 -55.34 -6.19 52.93
N ASN A 116 -56.64 -6.41 52.68
CA ASN A 116 -57.55 -5.61 51.88
C ASN A 116 -57.62 -4.14 52.34
N GLN A 117 -57.81 -3.21 51.39
CA GLN A 117 -58.90 -2.22 51.45
C GLN A 117 -59.01 -1.46 50.11
N LEU A 118 -60.20 -1.54 49.50
CA LEU A 118 -60.68 -0.63 48.44
C LEU A 118 -61.38 0.57 49.07
N PRO A 119 -61.46 1.71 48.35
CA PRO A 119 -62.79 2.26 48.13
C PRO A 119 -63.09 2.64 46.68
N ARG A 120 -64.40 2.74 46.42
CA ARG A 120 -65.09 2.88 45.14
C ARG A 120 -65.11 4.32 44.60
N VAL A 121 -64.97 4.39 43.27
CA VAL A 121 -65.72 5.17 42.26
C VAL A 121 -65.82 6.69 42.40
N ASP A 122 -65.27 7.40 41.41
CA ASP A 122 -66.01 8.50 40.76
C ASP A 122 -65.75 8.54 39.24
N ARG A 123 -66.82 8.77 38.48
CA ARG A 123 -66.86 8.81 37.01
C ARG A 123 -66.66 10.26 36.56
N GLY A 124 -65.51 10.55 35.96
CA GLY A 124 -65.27 11.80 35.20
C GLY A 124 -64.71 11.49 33.82
N ARG A 125 -65.58 11.41 32.80
CA ARG A 125 -65.17 11.41 31.38
C ARG A 125 -64.46 12.74 31.09
N ARG A 126 -63.16 12.70 30.81
CA ARG A 126 -62.44 13.78 30.14
C ARG A 126 -61.76 13.19 28.90
N LEU A 127 -62.23 13.58 27.73
CA LEU A 127 -61.66 13.23 26.42
C LEU A 127 -60.23 13.78 26.36
N LEU A 128 -59.24 12.90 26.52
CA LEU A 128 -57.85 13.19 26.17
C LEU A 128 -57.70 12.90 24.67
N GLY A 129 -57.44 13.95 23.88
CA GLY A 129 -57.09 13.83 22.48
C GLY A 129 -55.86 12.94 22.28
N PRO A 130 -55.62 12.43 21.07
CA PRO A 130 -54.49 11.55 20.81
C PRO A 130 -53.19 12.28 21.17
N ALA A 131 -52.41 11.67 22.06
CA ALA A 131 -51.07 12.12 22.37
C ALA A 131 -50.28 12.27 21.05
N PRO A 132 -49.49 13.35 20.88
CA PRO A 132 -48.68 13.49 19.68
C PRO A 132 -47.75 12.29 19.59
N LEU A 133 -47.85 11.55 18.48
CA LEU A 133 -46.90 10.52 18.12
C LEU A 133 -45.50 11.13 18.20
N LYS A 134 -44.71 10.74 19.20
CA LYS A 134 -43.27 11.01 19.23
C LYS A 134 -42.68 10.40 17.97
N LYS A 135 -42.41 11.23 16.97
CA LYS A 135 -41.46 10.94 15.90
C LYS A 135 -40.05 10.96 16.49
N ASP A 136 -39.71 9.95 17.27
CA ASP A 136 -38.31 9.71 17.63
C ASP A 136 -37.70 8.74 16.61
N ALA A 137 -37.63 9.18 15.34
CA ALA A 137 -36.61 8.64 14.46
C ALA A 137 -35.27 9.19 14.99
N LYS A 138 -34.59 8.42 15.85
CA LYS A 138 -33.24 8.74 16.32
C LYS A 138 -32.40 9.11 15.09
N GLU A 139 -32.03 10.38 14.99
CA GLU A 139 -31.21 10.89 13.90
C GLU A 139 -29.95 10.03 13.77
N VAL A 140 -29.73 9.44 12.60
CA VAL A 140 -28.60 8.53 12.37
C VAL A 140 -27.31 9.34 12.56
N LYS A 141 -26.57 9.04 13.63
CA LYS A 141 -25.33 9.75 13.95
C LYS A 141 -24.32 9.57 12.82
N ARG A 142 -23.83 10.69 12.25
CA ARG A 142 -22.87 10.71 11.14
C ARG A 142 -21.61 11.47 11.51
N SER A 143 -20.47 11.04 10.98
CA SER A 143 -19.21 11.77 11.16
C SER A 143 -19.22 13.10 10.38
N LYS A 144 -18.43 14.08 10.82
CA LYS A 144 -18.29 15.37 10.13
C LYS A 144 -17.93 15.22 8.64
N VAL A 145 -17.13 14.20 8.30
CA VAL A 145 -16.70 13.95 6.91
C VAL A 145 -17.86 13.50 6.03
N GLU A 146 -18.87 12.81 6.57
CA GLU A 146 -20.06 12.46 5.79
C GLU A 146 -20.86 13.71 5.42
N ILE A 147 -20.99 14.66 6.36
CA ILE A 147 -21.67 15.94 6.10
C ILE A 147 -20.90 16.77 5.06
N ILE A 148 -19.56 16.75 5.13
CA ILE A 148 -18.69 17.40 4.15
C ILE A 148 -18.89 16.80 2.76
N LYS A 149 -18.88 15.47 2.62
CA LYS A 149 -19.10 14.78 1.33
C LYS A 149 -20.46 15.13 0.74
N GLU A 150 -21.51 15.07 1.54
CA GLU A 150 -22.88 15.39 1.13
C GLU A 150 -23.00 16.78 0.51
N LYS A 151 -22.42 17.79 1.17
CA LYS A 151 -22.53 19.19 0.77
C LYS A 151 -21.51 19.62 -0.29
N SER A 152 -20.70 18.68 -0.79
CA SER A 152 -19.55 19.03 -1.63
C SER A 152 -19.83 19.10 -3.12
N ASN A 153 -21.04 18.79 -3.58
CA ASN A 153 -21.35 18.63 -5.00
C ASN A 153 -20.33 17.68 -5.68
N PHE A 154 -20.24 16.46 -5.14
CA PHE A 154 -19.28 15.44 -5.58
C PHE A 154 -17.84 15.94 -5.56
N LEU A 155 -17.43 16.45 -4.39
CA LEU A 155 -16.06 16.83 -4.01
C LEU A 155 -15.56 18.18 -4.55
N ARG A 156 -16.41 19.00 -5.17
CA ARG A 156 -16.05 20.31 -5.72
C ARG A 156 -16.02 21.44 -4.67
N TYR A 157 -17.06 21.56 -3.86
CA TYR A 157 -17.33 22.73 -3.01
C TYR A 157 -17.05 22.45 -1.53
N PRO A 158 -16.47 23.38 -0.75
CA PRO A 158 -15.91 24.68 -1.12
C PRO A 158 -14.45 24.60 -1.58
N LEU A 159 -13.95 23.42 -1.97
CA LEU A 159 -12.56 23.25 -2.37
C LEU A 159 -12.20 24.16 -3.56
N ASN A 160 -13.09 24.27 -4.55
CA ASN A 160 -12.96 25.17 -5.69
C ASN A 160 -12.70 26.64 -5.29
N GLU A 161 -13.45 27.19 -4.34
CA GLU A 161 -13.27 28.56 -3.83
C GLU A 161 -11.99 28.69 -3.00
N GLU A 162 -11.74 27.70 -2.15
CA GLU A 162 -10.58 27.70 -1.26
C GLU A 162 -9.26 27.57 -2.01
N LEU A 163 -9.23 26.89 -3.17
CA LEU A 163 -8.01 26.74 -3.97
C LEU A 163 -7.50 28.07 -4.54
N VAL A 164 -8.39 29.04 -4.78
CA VAL A 164 -8.04 30.34 -5.38
C VAL A 164 -7.93 31.47 -4.37
N SER A 165 -8.21 31.23 -3.08
CA SER A 165 -8.05 32.26 -2.06
C SER A 165 -6.57 32.60 -1.79
N GLU A 166 -6.29 33.83 -1.37
CA GLU A 166 -4.91 34.31 -1.08
C GLU A 166 -4.25 33.62 0.12
N ALA A 167 -5.04 32.98 1.00
CA ALA A 167 -4.50 32.29 2.16
C ALA A 167 -3.55 31.14 1.74
N PRO A 168 -2.40 30.93 2.39
CA PRO A 168 -1.47 29.86 2.05
C PRO A 168 -2.01 28.45 2.40
N ASN A 169 -3.10 28.38 3.15
CA ASN A 169 -3.82 27.17 3.53
C ASN A 169 -5.26 27.19 2.99
N VAL A 170 -5.98 26.10 3.22
CA VAL A 170 -7.42 25.98 2.99
C VAL A 170 -8.16 25.65 4.30
N ASN A 171 -9.47 25.91 4.32
CA ASN A 171 -10.33 25.62 5.48
C ASN A 171 -10.49 24.12 5.79
N GLU A 172 -11.07 23.77 6.94
CA GLU A 172 -11.19 22.36 7.39
C GLU A 172 -11.95 21.47 6.40
N THR A 173 -13.01 21.99 5.77
CA THR A 173 -13.80 21.27 4.78
C THR A 173 -12.96 20.95 3.55
N ALA A 174 -12.29 21.96 2.98
CA ALA A 174 -11.39 21.79 1.84
C ALA A 174 -10.19 20.88 2.17
N VAL A 175 -9.65 20.92 3.40
CA VAL A 175 -8.62 19.97 3.86
C VAL A 175 -9.12 18.51 3.77
N GLN A 176 -10.40 18.24 4.01
CA GLN A 176 -10.94 16.88 3.83
C GLN A 176 -11.16 16.54 2.36
N LEU A 177 -11.72 17.46 1.56
CA LEU A 177 -12.06 17.23 0.15
C LEU A 177 -10.84 17.08 -0.73
N ILE A 178 -9.78 17.85 -0.50
CA ILE A 178 -8.56 17.80 -1.30
C ILE A 178 -7.85 16.44 -1.23
N LYS A 179 -8.12 15.65 -0.17
CA LYS A 179 -7.62 14.27 -0.04
C LYS A 179 -8.16 13.36 -1.13
N PHE A 180 -9.38 13.56 -1.60
CA PHE A 180 -9.97 12.77 -2.69
C PHE A 180 -9.30 13.07 -4.03
N HIS A 181 -8.73 14.27 -4.17
CA HIS A 181 -7.90 14.70 -5.30
C HIS A 181 -6.42 14.34 -5.13
N GLY A 182 -6.09 13.53 -4.12
CA GLY A 182 -4.75 12.99 -3.90
C GLY A 182 -3.77 13.92 -3.21
N SER A 183 -4.23 15.00 -2.57
CA SER A 183 -3.35 15.94 -1.87
C SER A 183 -3.67 16.08 -0.38
N TYR A 184 -2.66 16.43 0.44
CA TYR A 184 -2.79 16.73 1.87
C TYR A 184 -2.12 18.06 2.17
N GLN A 185 -2.86 18.96 2.80
CA GLN A 185 -2.24 20.06 3.51
C GLN A 185 -1.41 19.51 4.68
N GLN A 186 -0.19 20.00 4.79
CA GLN A 186 0.78 19.68 5.81
C GLN A 186 1.32 20.98 6.42
N SER A 187 1.97 20.84 7.56
CA SER A 187 2.77 21.90 8.16
C SER A 187 4.08 21.28 8.61
N ASP A 188 5.19 21.99 8.39
CA ASP A 188 6.47 21.58 8.96
C ASP A 188 6.42 21.70 10.49
N ARG A 189 6.65 20.58 11.17
CA ARG A 189 6.58 20.50 12.64
C ARG A 189 7.93 20.78 13.32
N GLU A 190 9.00 21.00 12.55
CA GLU A 190 10.30 21.42 13.10
C GLU A 190 10.36 22.92 13.32
N VAL A 191 9.66 23.69 12.48
CA VAL A 191 9.53 25.13 12.66
C VAL A 191 8.52 25.41 13.78
N ARG A 192 9.04 25.81 14.95
CA ARG A 192 8.21 26.17 16.12
C ARG A 192 7.74 27.62 16.01
N GLY A 193 6.51 27.89 16.45
CA GLY A 193 5.97 29.25 16.53
C GLY A 193 5.39 29.81 15.22
N GLN A 194 5.70 29.21 14.06
CA GLN A 194 5.15 29.60 12.76
C GLN A 194 4.61 28.38 12.01
N LYS A 195 3.44 28.50 11.39
CA LYS A 195 2.87 27.44 10.53
C LYS A 195 3.25 27.66 9.08
N ASN A 196 4.24 26.92 8.62
CA ASN A 196 4.62 26.87 7.21
C ASN A 196 3.77 25.80 6.51
N TYR A 197 2.75 26.24 5.79
CA TYR A 197 1.86 25.34 5.06
C TYR A 197 2.48 24.89 3.74
N SER A 198 2.33 23.60 3.46
CA SER A 198 2.65 23.00 2.17
C SER A 198 1.67 21.87 1.89
N PHE A 199 1.73 21.32 0.68
CA PHE A 199 0.88 20.24 0.24
C PHE A 199 1.74 19.08 -0.23
N MET A 200 1.41 17.87 0.25
CA MET A 200 1.89 16.64 -0.36
C MET A 200 0.87 16.13 -1.35
N LEU A 201 1.31 15.81 -2.55
CA LEU A 201 0.52 15.07 -3.52
C LEU A 201 0.97 13.62 -3.58
N ARG A 202 0.02 12.73 -3.90
CA ARG A 202 0.25 11.30 -4.10
C ARG A 202 -0.36 10.88 -5.41
N THR A 203 0.41 10.14 -6.21
CA THR A 203 -0.05 9.62 -7.50
C THR A 203 -0.89 8.35 -7.33
N LYS A 204 -1.61 7.97 -8.39
CA LYS A 204 -2.27 6.68 -8.59
C LYS A 204 -1.54 5.99 -9.75
N ASN A 205 -0.98 4.82 -9.48
CA ASN A 205 -0.17 4.02 -10.39
C ASN A 205 -0.54 2.54 -10.18
N PRO A 206 -1.67 2.06 -10.73
CA PRO A 206 -2.03 0.65 -10.61
C PRO A 206 -0.85 -0.24 -11.01
N SER A 207 -0.64 -1.32 -10.28
CA SER A 207 0.50 -2.24 -10.49
C SER A 207 1.88 -1.61 -10.26
N GLY A 208 1.95 -0.36 -9.80
CA GLY A 208 3.19 0.38 -9.64
C GLY A 208 3.80 0.89 -10.94
N LYS A 209 3.16 0.67 -12.09
CA LYS A 209 3.67 1.05 -13.40
C LYS A 209 3.71 2.58 -13.55
N VAL A 210 4.82 3.08 -14.06
CA VAL A 210 5.08 4.49 -14.30
C VAL A 210 5.70 4.63 -15.68
N PRO A 211 4.97 5.25 -16.63
CA PRO A 211 5.53 5.58 -17.93
C PRO A 211 6.74 6.52 -17.79
N ASN A 212 7.70 6.41 -18.71
CA ASN A 212 8.87 7.26 -18.79
C ASN A 212 8.51 8.75 -18.65
N GLN A 213 7.54 9.22 -19.44
CA GLN A 213 7.07 10.60 -19.44
C GLN A 213 6.57 11.04 -18.05
N THR A 214 5.82 10.19 -17.36
CA THR A 214 5.32 10.49 -16.00
C THR A 214 6.47 10.57 -15.01
N TYR A 215 7.48 9.69 -15.10
CA TYR A 215 8.66 9.75 -14.23
C TYR A 215 9.42 11.07 -14.40
N LEU A 216 9.72 11.47 -15.65
CA LEU A 216 10.45 12.70 -15.94
C LEU A 216 9.69 13.94 -15.44
N ALA A 217 8.38 13.98 -15.62
CA ALA A 217 7.54 15.06 -15.10
C ALA A 217 7.57 15.12 -13.56
N MET A 218 7.41 13.97 -12.89
CA MET A 218 7.45 13.90 -11.43
C MET A 218 8.81 14.31 -10.86
N ASP A 219 9.89 13.91 -11.51
CA ASP A 219 11.25 14.27 -11.14
C ASP A 219 11.50 15.78 -11.23
N THR A 220 11.10 16.40 -12.35
CA THR A 220 11.20 17.86 -12.53
C THR A 220 10.33 18.62 -11.53
N LEU A 221 9.07 18.21 -11.34
CA LEU A 221 8.15 18.85 -10.40
C LEU A 221 8.67 18.82 -8.96
N ALA A 222 9.40 17.76 -8.58
CA ALA A 222 9.97 17.64 -7.25
C ALA A 222 11.04 18.71 -6.98
N ASP A 223 11.84 19.07 -7.99
CA ASP A 223 12.90 20.08 -7.87
C ASP A 223 12.34 21.51 -7.97
N GLU A 224 11.40 21.75 -8.89
CA GLU A 224 10.87 23.10 -9.15
C GLU A 224 9.83 23.55 -8.12
N PHE A 225 8.98 22.62 -7.65
CA PHE A 225 7.82 22.96 -6.81
C PHE A 225 7.76 22.18 -5.50
N GLY A 226 8.56 21.14 -5.34
CA GLY A 226 8.67 20.35 -4.12
C GLY A 226 9.87 20.76 -3.26
N ILE A 227 10.38 19.78 -2.51
CA ILE A 227 11.61 19.91 -1.70
C ILE A 227 12.80 19.15 -2.31
N GLY A 228 12.81 18.95 -3.63
CA GLY A 228 13.90 18.24 -4.33
C GLY A 228 13.92 16.73 -4.11
N THR A 229 12.81 16.13 -3.64
CA THR A 229 12.73 14.67 -3.42
C THR A 229 11.43 14.06 -3.91
N LEU A 230 11.54 12.82 -4.38
CA LEU A 230 10.41 11.91 -4.58
C LEU A 230 10.41 10.86 -3.48
N ARG A 231 9.21 10.39 -3.11
CA ARG A 231 9.02 9.36 -2.10
C ARG A 231 8.20 8.20 -2.64
N LEU A 232 8.85 7.08 -2.93
CA LEU A 232 8.23 5.81 -3.31
C LEU A 232 7.47 5.24 -2.11
N THR A 233 6.24 4.77 -2.29
CA THR A 233 5.38 4.38 -1.15
C THR A 233 5.19 2.89 -1.02
N THR A 234 4.74 2.45 0.16
CA THR A 234 4.32 1.07 0.44
C THR A 234 3.13 0.59 -0.40
N ARG A 235 2.58 1.44 -1.26
CA ARG A 235 1.50 1.11 -2.18
C ARG A 235 1.83 1.41 -3.64
N GLN A 236 3.12 1.39 -3.98
CA GLN A 236 3.56 1.50 -5.37
C GLN A 236 3.17 2.84 -6.02
N THR A 237 3.33 3.95 -5.29
CA THR A 237 3.06 5.31 -5.81
C THR A 237 4.19 6.24 -5.48
N PHE A 238 4.21 7.43 -6.08
CA PHE A 238 4.99 8.57 -5.60
C PHE A 238 4.24 9.36 -4.54
N GLN A 239 5.00 10.02 -3.68
CA GLN A 239 4.61 11.23 -2.97
C GLN A 239 5.62 12.34 -3.27
N LEU A 240 5.12 13.52 -3.56
CA LEU A 240 5.91 14.74 -3.72
C LEU A 240 5.47 15.71 -2.62
N HIS A 241 6.42 16.14 -1.80
CA HIS A 241 6.17 16.95 -0.60
C HIS A 241 6.61 18.40 -0.83
N GLY A 242 6.02 19.33 -0.07
CA GLY A 242 6.48 20.72 -0.02
C GLY A 242 5.82 21.69 -0.99
N VAL A 243 4.81 21.25 -1.75
CA VAL A 243 4.18 22.11 -2.76
C VAL A 243 3.42 23.24 -2.10
N LEU A 244 3.75 24.49 -2.43
CA LEU A 244 2.97 25.64 -1.96
C LEU A 244 1.59 25.67 -2.65
N LYS A 245 0.56 26.11 -1.93
CA LYS A 245 -0.82 26.17 -2.45
C LYS A 245 -0.92 26.84 -3.82
N LYS A 246 -0.26 28.00 -3.99
CA LYS A 246 -0.24 28.77 -5.25
C LYS A 246 0.27 27.97 -6.46
N ASN A 247 1.09 26.95 -6.24
CA ASN A 247 1.65 26.10 -7.30
C ASN A 247 0.85 24.79 -7.47
N LEU A 248 -0.07 24.46 -6.56
CA LEU A 248 -0.69 23.15 -6.49
C LEU A 248 -1.49 22.80 -7.75
N LYS A 249 -2.24 23.76 -8.30
CA LYS A 249 -2.98 23.56 -9.55
C LYS A 249 -2.05 23.26 -10.72
N HIS A 250 -0.99 24.04 -10.86
CA HIS A 250 0.02 23.81 -11.90
C HIS A 250 0.61 22.40 -11.79
N VAL A 251 1.09 22.03 -10.60
CA VAL A 251 1.71 20.72 -10.37
C VAL A 251 0.75 19.56 -10.70
N ILE A 252 -0.49 19.58 -10.20
CA ILE A 252 -1.46 18.51 -10.49
C ILE A 252 -1.84 18.47 -11.97
N SER A 253 -2.02 19.64 -12.61
CA SER A 253 -2.30 19.71 -14.04
C SER A 253 -1.16 19.15 -14.89
N THR A 254 0.10 19.38 -14.49
CA THR A 254 1.29 18.83 -15.16
C THR A 254 1.34 17.31 -15.01
N VAL A 255 1.00 16.77 -13.84
CA VAL A 255 0.87 15.31 -13.65
C VAL A 255 -0.19 14.74 -14.59
N ILE A 256 -1.36 15.36 -14.66
CA ILE A 256 -2.47 14.94 -15.53
C ILE A 256 -2.06 14.95 -17.02
N LYS A 257 -1.39 16.02 -17.46
CA LYS A 257 -0.97 16.21 -18.86
C LYS A 257 0.22 15.31 -19.26
N ASN A 258 0.86 14.62 -18.30
CA ASN A 258 1.98 13.72 -18.52
C ASN A 258 1.65 12.27 -18.11
N MET A 259 0.47 11.79 -18.50
CA MET A 259 -0.02 10.41 -18.31
C MET A 259 -0.20 9.97 -16.85
N GLY A 260 -0.11 10.89 -15.89
CA GLY A 260 -0.28 10.62 -14.47
C GLY A 260 -1.67 10.97 -13.93
N SER A 261 -1.96 10.54 -12.71
CA SER A 261 -3.15 10.96 -11.97
C SER A 261 -2.89 10.97 -10.46
N THR A 262 -3.58 11.83 -9.72
CA THR A 262 -3.64 11.81 -8.25
C THR A 262 -5.05 11.50 -7.74
N LEU A 263 -6.02 11.31 -8.64
CA LEU A 263 -7.42 11.03 -8.31
C LEU A 263 -7.55 9.75 -7.48
N GLY A 264 -8.20 9.85 -6.32
CA GLY A 264 -8.43 8.70 -5.43
C GLY A 264 -7.17 8.13 -4.78
N ALA A 265 -6.00 8.75 -4.95
CA ALA A 265 -4.79 8.35 -4.23
C ALA A 265 -5.00 8.43 -2.70
N CYS A 266 -5.93 9.29 -2.26
CA CYS A 266 -6.41 9.40 -0.90
C CYS A 266 -7.94 9.56 -0.79
N GLY A 267 -8.45 10.15 0.30
CA GLY A 267 -9.90 10.19 0.55
C GLY A 267 -10.49 8.87 1.03
N ASP A 268 -11.82 8.84 1.10
CA ASP A 268 -12.65 7.68 1.40
C ASP A 268 -13.08 6.99 0.08
N LEU A 269 -12.06 6.51 -0.63
CA LEU A 269 -12.10 5.91 -1.95
C LEU A 269 -11.24 4.64 -2.00
N ASN A 270 -11.37 3.87 -3.08
CA ASN A 270 -10.36 2.90 -3.45
C ASN A 270 -9.00 3.59 -3.62
N ARG A 271 -7.97 3.04 -2.98
CA ARG A 271 -6.58 3.51 -3.09
C ARG A 271 -5.90 2.88 -4.29
N ASN A 272 -4.60 3.14 -4.45
CA ASN A 272 -3.81 2.43 -5.44
C ASN A 272 -3.94 0.91 -5.27
N VAL A 273 -4.21 0.22 -6.38
CA VAL A 273 -4.35 -1.24 -6.43
C VAL A 273 -2.97 -1.84 -6.67
N LEU A 274 -2.55 -2.74 -5.78
CA LEU A 274 -1.23 -3.36 -5.88
C LEU A 274 -1.24 -4.52 -6.88
N ALA A 275 -0.09 -4.79 -7.48
CA ALA A 275 0.19 -5.98 -8.26
C ALA A 275 1.68 -6.33 -8.17
N PRO A 276 2.11 -7.54 -8.59
CA PRO A 276 3.52 -7.87 -8.75
C PRO A 276 4.22 -6.80 -9.58
N ALA A 277 5.25 -6.18 -9.00
CA ALA A 277 5.91 -5.02 -9.61
C ALA A 277 6.85 -5.40 -10.75
N ALA A 278 7.35 -6.64 -10.75
CA ALA A 278 8.27 -7.15 -11.76
C ALA A 278 7.61 -7.21 -13.15
N PRO A 279 8.30 -6.74 -14.21
CA PRO A 279 7.79 -6.75 -15.58
C PRO A 279 7.97 -8.11 -16.26
N TYR A 280 7.64 -9.21 -15.58
CA TYR A 280 7.68 -10.54 -16.20
C TYR A 280 6.57 -10.67 -17.24
N VAL A 281 6.87 -11.33 -18.36
CA VAL A 281 5.87 -11.63 -19.41
C VAL A 281 5.11 -12.94 -19.18
N ARG A 282 5.21 -13.50 -17.97
CA ARG A 282 4.46 -14.69 -17.55
C ARG A 282 2.96 -14.37 -17.55
N LYS A 283 2.13 -15.25 -18.13
CA LYS A 283 0.70 -15.00 -18.37
C LYS A 283 -0.07 -14.58 -17.13
N ASP A 284 0.13 -15.27 -16.01
CA ASP A 284 -0.51 -14.99 -14.72
C ASP A 284 -0.06 -13.65 -14.11
N ILE A 285 1.21 -13.27 -14.24
CA ILE A 285 1.74 -11.98 -13.78
C ILE A 285 1.13 -10.85 -14.59
N LEU A 286 1.14 -10.96 -15.92
CA LEU A 286 0.49 -9.97 -16.79
C LEU A 286 -1.00 -9.85 -16.49
N PHE A 287 -1.68 -10.98 -16.31
CA PHE A 287 -3.09 -11.02 -15.96
C PHE A 287 -3.38 -10.41 -14.58
N ALA A 288 -2.52 -10.62 -13.58
CA ALA A 288 -2.62 -9.96 -12.27
C ALA A 288 -2.49 -8.44 -12.39
N GLN A 289 -1.55 -7.96 -13.20
CA GLN A 289 -1.34 -6.52 -13.42
C GLN A 289 -2.51 -5.88 -14.19
N GLU A 290 -2.99 -6.53 -15.25
CA GLU A 290 -4.18 -6.10 -16.01
C GLU A 290 -5.42 -6.07 -15.11
N THR A 291 -5.63 -7.12 -14.30
CA THR A 291 -6.74 -7.16 -13.34
C THR A 291 -6.65 -6.02 -12.33
N ALA A 292 -5.46 -5.70 -11.83
CA ALA A 292 -5.27 -4.57 -10.92
C ALA A 292 -5.58 -3.22 -11.58
N GLU A 293 -5.21 -3.04 -12.84
CA GLU A 293 -5.54 -1.87 -13.67
C GLU A 293 -7.06 -1.77 -13.89
N ASN A 294 -7.71 -2.88 -14.25
CA ASN A 294 -9.16 -2.95 -14.49
C ASN A 294 -9.97 -2.68 -13.22
N ILE A 295 -9.55 -3.19 -12.06
CA ILE A 295 -10.15 -2.86 -10.75
C ILE A 295 -9.93 -1.37 -10.40
N ALA A 296 -8.75 -0.83 -10.68
CA ALA A 296 -8.45 0.57 -10.42
C ALA A 296 -9.28 1.51 -11.29
N ALA A 297 -9.55 1.12 -12.54
CA ALA A 297 -10.43 1.80 -13.48
C ALA A 297 -11.89 1.69 -13.03
N LEU A 298 -12.39 0.47 -12.77
CA LEU A 298 -13.74 0.19 -12.26
C LEU A 298 -14.13 1.13 -11.11
N LEU A 299 -13.21 1.28 -10.16
CA LEU A 299 -13.39 2.05 -8.93
C LEU A 299 -12.81 3.48 -9.00
N ALA A 300 -12.59 4.03 -10.20
CA ALA A 300 -12.30 5.44 -10.37
C ALA A 300 -13.58 6.29 -10.11
N PRO A 301 -13.48 7.45 -9.43
CA PRO A 301 -14.58 8.41 -9.34
C PRO A 301 -15.00 8.92 -10.72
N GLN A 302 -16.31 8.95 -10.97
CA GLN A 302 -16.87 9.30 -12.28
C GLN A 302 -17.50 10.71 -12.33
N SER A 303 -17.52 11.45 -11.22
CA SER A 303 -18.24 12.73 -11.14
C SER A 303 -17.70 13.87 -12.02
N GLY A 304 -16.49 13.74 -12.56
CA GLY A 304 -15.80 14.78 -13.34
C GLY A 304 -15.08 15.87 -12.51
N ALA A 305 -15.33 15.95 -11.19
CA ALA A 305 -14.81 17.02 -10.33
C ALA A 305 -13.29 17.19 -10.40
N TYR A 306 -12.56 16.10 -10.59
CA TYR A 306 -11.11 16.13 -10.69
C TYR A 306 -10.63 16.94 -11.90
N TYR A 307 -11.20 16.73 -13.09
CA TYR A 307 -10.79 17.49 -14.27
C TYR A 307 -11.33 18.92 -14.27
N ASP A 308 -12.53 19.14 -13.71
CA ASP A 308 -13.07 20.48 -13.52
C ASP A 308 -12.12 21.37 -12.71
N LEU A 309 -11.56 20.86 -11.61
CA LEU A 309 -10.71 21.66 -10.72
C LEU A 309 -9.29 21.85 -11.24
N TRP A 310 -8.69 20.82 -11.83
CA TRP A 310 -7.24 20.80 -12.07
C TRP A 310 -6.85 21.09 -13.52
N VAL A 311 -7.75 20.88 -14.47
CA VAL A 311 -7.52 21.16 -15.90
C VAL A 311 -8.70 21.91 -16.52
N ASP A 312 -9.52 22.58 -15.71
CA ASP A 312 -10.62 23.44 -16.15
C ASP A 312 -11.64 22.73 -17.07
N GLY A 313 -11.85 21.43 -16.84
CA GLY A 313 -12.75 20.59 -17.63
C GLY A 313 -12.21 20.15 -18.99
N GLU A 314 -10.92 20.43 -19.29
CA GLU A 314 -10.26 19.94 -20.51
C GLU A 314 -10.36 18.41 -20.61
N LYS A 315 -10.74 17.92 -21.80
CA LYS A 315 -10.69 16.48 -22.09
C LYS A 315 -9.24 16.04 -22.22
N ILE A 316 -8.81 15.16 -21.33
CA ILE A 316 -7.48 14.57 -21.35
C ILE A 316 -7.54 13.26 -22.14
N MET A 317 -6.65 13.12 -23.13
CA MET A 317 -6.52 11.86 -23.86
C MET A 317 -6.02 10.79 -22.89
N SER A 318 -6.78 9.70 -22.77
CA SER A 318 -6.42 8.50 -22.03
C SER A 318 -6.66 7.29 -22.94
N ALA A 319 -6.00 6.17 -22.64
CA ALA A 319 -6.31 4.91 -23.30
C ALA A 319 -7.80 4.58 -23.11
N GLU A 320 -8.42 4.02 -24.14
CA GLU A 320 -9.80 3.56 -24.04
C GLU A 320 -9.91 2.51 -22.93
N GLU A 321 -10.87 2.71 -22.03
CA GLU A 321 -11.09 1.77 -20.95
C GLU A 321 -11.59 0.42 -21.52
N PRO A 322 -11.09 -0.73 -21.02
CA PRO A 322 -11.54 -2.03 -21.50
C PRO A 322 -13.07 -2.18 -21.43
N PRO A 323 -13.73 -2.70 -22.49
CA PRO A 323 -15.19 -2.83 -22.53
C PRO A 323 -15.77 -3.61 -21.34
N GLU A 324 -15.02 -4.57 -20.80
CA GLU A 324 -15.41 -5.34 -19.61
C GLU A 324 -15.52 -4.48 -18.34
N VAL A 325 -14.67 -3.46 -18.18
CA VAL A 325 -14.72 -2.54 -17.04
C VAL A 325 -15.94 -1.65 -17.15
N THR A 326 -16.18 -1.06 -18.32
CA THR A 326 -17.38 -0.26 -18.58
C THR A 326 -18.65 -1.09 -18.39
N LYS A 327 -18.68 -2.33 -18.91
CA LYS A 327 -19.81 -3.26 -18.73
C LYS A 327 -20.06 -3.58 -17.26
N ALA A 328 -19.01 -3.98 -16.51
CA ALA A 328 -19.14 -4.32 -15.10
C ALA A 328 -19.50 -3.10 -14.24
N ARG A 329 -18.99 -1.90 -14.57
CA ARG A 329 -19.38 -0.65 -13.89
C ARG A 329 -20.85 -0.34 -14.10
N ASN A 330 -21.34 -0.46 -15.33
CA ASN A 330 -22.71 -0.07 -15.70
C ASN A 330 -23.75 -1.12 -15.32
N ASP A 331 -23.33 -2.37 -15.12
CA ASP A 331 -24.22 -3.42 -14.62
C ASP A 331 -24.86 -3.02 -13.29
N ASN A 332 -26.19 -3.16 -13.24
CA ASN A 332 -27.00 -2.93 -12.04
C ASN A 332 -27.98 -4.08 -11.81
N SER A 333 -27.69 -5.28 -12.34
CA SER A 333 -28.60 -6.43 -12.28
C SER A 333 -28.96 -6.84 -10.85
N HIS A 334 -28.10 -6.49 -9.88
CA HIS A 334 -28.24 -6.84 -8.47
C HIS A 334 -28.30 -5.61 -7.55
N GLY A 335 -28.77 -4.46 -8.05
CA GLY A 335 -28.96 -3.25 -7.24
C GLY A 335 -27.66 -2.68 -6.67
N THR A 336 -26.54 -2.87 -7.37
CA THR A 336 -25.21 -2.40 -6.94
C THR A 336 -25.01 -0.91 -7.12
N ASN A 337 -25.77 -0.28 -8.02
CA ASN A 337 -25.53 1.08 -8.47
C ASN A 337 -26.66 2.04 -8.08
N PHE A 338 -26.31 3.32 -8.04
CA PHE A 338 -27.28 4.41 -8.02
C PHE A 338 -27.54 4.87 -9.47
N PRO A 339 -28.65 4.44 -10.11
CA PRO A 339 -29.01 4.96 -11.43
C PRO A 339 -29.15 6.48 -11.32
N ASP A 340 -28.68 7.20 -12.35
CA ASP A 340 -28.72 8.67 -12.45
C ASP A 340 -27.77 9.45 -11.51
N SER A 341 -26.97 8.76 -10.69
CA SER A 341 -25.91 9.44 -9.92
C SER A 341 -24.68 9.74 -10.80
N PRO A 342 -24.06 10.93 -10.67
CA PRO A 342 -22.71 11.18 -11.21
C PRO A 342 -21.65 10.18 -10.71
N GLU A 343 -21.93 9.48 -9.63
CA GLU A 343 -21.10 8.42 -9.08
C GLU A 343 -21.91 7.11 -8.97
N PRO A 344 -21.99 6.31 -10.05
CA PRO A 344 -22.89 5.15 -10.09
C PRO A 344 -22.56 4.10 -9.03
N ILE A 345 -21.28 3.87 -8.73
CA ILE A 345 -20.84 2.95 -7.68
C ILE A 345 -20.71 3.66 -6.33
N TYR A 346 -20.08 4.84 -6.29
CA TYR A 346 -19.77 5.47 -5.01
C TYR A 346 -20.97 6.16 -4.35
N GLY A 347 -21.89 6.69 -5.14
CA GLY A 347 -22.96 7.58 -4.70
C GLY A 347 -22.43 8.87 -4.06
N THR A 348 -23.34 9.71 -3.59
CA THR A 348 -23.03 11.00 -2.96
C THR A 348 -22.07 10.89 -1.77
N GLN A 349 -22.16 9.79 -1.00
CA GLN A 349 -21.40 9.62 0.23
C GLN A 349 -20.07 8.90 0.03
N TYR A 350 -19.73 8.44 -1.17
CA TYR A 350 -18.55 7.60 -1.41
C TYR A 350 -18.47 6.44 -0.40
N LEU A 351 -17.27 5.94 -0.07
CA LEU A 351 -17.11 4.90 0.94
C LEU A 351 -17.06 5.48 2.37
N PRO A 352 -17.28 4.65 3.41
CA PRO A 352 -17.10 5.06 4.81
C PRO A 352 -15.65 5.40 5.17
N ARG A 353 -14.69 4.83 4.43
CA ARG A 353 -13.25 5.03 4.63
C ARG A 353 -12.45 4.65 3.40
N LYS A 354 -11.12 4.83 3.47
CA LYS A 354 -10.16 4.28 2.51
C LYS A 354 -10.41 2.77 2.30
N PHE A 355 -10.32 2.33 1.06
CA PHE A 355 -10.44 0.93 0.67
C PHE A 355 -9.18 0.53 -0.11
N LYS A 356 -8.60 -0.64 0.19
CA LYS A 356 -7.30 -1.07 -0.33
C LYS A 356 -7.43 -2.45 -0.95
N ILE A 357 -6.95 -2.58 -2.17
CA ILE A 357 -6.97 -3.85 -2.91
C ILE A 357 -5.54 -4.20 -3.29
N ALA A 358 -5.19 -5.49 -3.24
CA ALA A 358 -3.97 -6.03 -3.80
C ALA A 358 -4.31 -7.24 -4.65
N VAL A 359 -3.71 -7.31 -5.84
CA VAL A 359 -3.76 -8.46 -6.74
C VAL A 359 -2.38 -9.10 -6.75
N THR A 360 -2.31 -10.42 -6.85
CA THR A 360 -1.05 -11.15 -6.99
C THR A 360 -1.29 -12.49 -7.68
N VAL A 361 -0.23 -13.26 -7.86
CA VAL A 361 -0.25 -14.64 -8.33
C VAL A 361 0.02 -15.59 -7.17
N ALA A 362 -0.40 -16.84 -7.31
CA ALA A 362 -0.13 -17.88 -6.32
C ALA A 362 1.36 -17.94 -5.93
N GLY A 363 1.64 -17.88 -4.62
CA GLY A 363 2.99 -17.95 -4.06
C GLY A 363 3.71 -16.60 -3.91
N ASP A 364 3.32 -15.55 -4.64
CA ASP A 364 3.98 -14.24 -4.54
C ASP A 364 3.26 -13.30 -3.56
N ASN A 365 3.91 -12.98 -2.43
CA ASN A 365 3.38 -12.06 -1.42
C ASN A 365 4.18 -10.75 -1.32
N SER A 366 4.82 -10.29 -2.39
CA SER A 366 5.43 -8.95 -2.44
C SER A 366 4.44 -7.83 -2.07
N VAL A 367 3.14 -8.04 -2.33
CA VAL A 367 2.05 -7.07 -2.09
C VAL A 367 1.53 -7.03 -0.65
N ASP A 368 2.02 -7.92 0.23
CA ASP A 368 1.57 -8.06 1.62
C ASP A 368 0.04 -8.21 1.71
N ILE A 369 -0.45 -9.24 1.01
CA ILE A 369 -1.85 -9.40 0.56
C ILE A 369 -2.84 -9.34 1.71
N LEU A 370 -2.51 -9.99 2.83
CA LEU A 370 -3.38 -10.14 4.01
C LEU A 370 -3.67 -8.82 4.73
N THR A 371 -2.98 -7.72 4.38
CA THR A 371 -3.18 -6.41 5.00
C THR A 371 -4.20 -5.51 4.30
N ASN A 372 -4.78 -5.99 3.19
CA ASN A 372 -5.67 -5.24 2.31
C ASN A 372 -7.14 -5.51 2.63
N ASP A 373 -8.02 -4.56 2.27
CA ASP A 373 -9.47 -4.79 2.41
C ASP A 373 -9.90 -5.95 1.49
N ILE A 374 -9.32 -6.05 0.28
CA ILE A 374 -9.43 -7.22 -0.60
C ILE A 374 -8.04 -7.68 -1.04
N GLY A 375 -7.77 -8.97 -0.91
CA GLY A 375 -6.67 -9.67 -1.58
C GLY A 375 -7.22 -10.51 -2.74
N VAL A 376 -6.60 -10.43 -3.91
CA VAL A 376 -6.98 -11.17 -5.11
C VAL A 376 -5.79 -12.00 -5.57
N VAL A 377 -5.97 -13.31 -5.75
CA VAL A 377 -4.90 -14.21 -6.16
C VAL A 377 -5.30 -14.89 -7.46
N VAL A 378 -4.53 -14.67 -8.52
CA VAL A 378 -4.69 -15.40 -9.79
C VAL A 378 -4.47 -16.89 -9.54
N VAL A 379 -5.44 -17.69 -9.96
CA VAL A 379 -5.38 -19.15 -10.01
C VAL A 379 -5.25 -19.55 -11.47
N SER A 380 -4.25 -20.37 -11.76
CA SER A 380 -3.97 -20.88 -13.10
C SER A 380 -4.18 -22.39 -13.16
N ASP A 381 -4.45 -22.91 -14.35
CA ASP A 381 -4.44 -24.34 -14.60
C ASP A 381 -3.01 -24.92 -14.62
N SER A 382 -2.89 -26.24 -14.83
CA SER A 382 -1.59 -26.91 -14.89
C SER A 382 -0.71 -26.47 -16.06
N ALA A 383 -1.27 -25.82 -17.08
CA ALA A 383 -0.53 -25.25 -18.22
C ALA A 383 -0.09 -23.80 -17.98
N GLY A 384 -0.45 -23.22 -16.82
CA GLY A 384 -0.13 -21.83 -16.46
C GLY A 384 -1.10 -20.80 -17.06
N GLU A 385 -2.26 -21.23 -17.57
CA GLU A 385 -3.30 -20.33 -18.09
C GLU A 385 -4.19 -19.85 -16.93
N PRO A 386 -4.41 -18.53 -16.77
CA PRO A 386 -5.32 -18.03 -15.74
C PRO A 386 -6.76 -18.49 -15.96
N VAL A 387 -7.36 -19.07 -14.91
CA VAL A 387 -8.74 -19.60 -14.93
C VAL A 387 -9.68 -18.82 -14.02
N GLY A 388 -9.17 -18.21 -12.95
CA GLY A 388 -9.97 -17.39 -12.05
C GLY A 388 -9.17 -16.85 -10.87
N PHE A 389 -9.87 -16.56 -9.78
CA PHE A 389 -9.28 -15.86 -8.64
C PHE A 389 -9.77 -16.39 -7.30
N ASN A 390 -8.83 -16.59 -6.39
CA ASN A 390 -9.10 -16.68 -4.97
C ASN A 390 -9.20 -15.28 -4.37
N LEU A 391 -10.15 -15.09 -3.46
CA LEU A 391 -10.39 -13.80 -2.80
C LEU A 391 -10.18 -13.91 -1.29
N TYR A 392 -9.49 -12.91 -0.74
CA TYR A 392 -9.38 -12.64 0.69
C TYR A 392 -10.06 -11.31 1.03
N VAL A 393 -10.65 -11.17 2.22
CA VAL A 393 -11.32 -9.93 2.65
C VAL A 393 -11.07 -9.56 4.11
N GLY A 394 -11.04 -8.26 4.41
CA GLY A 394 -11.08 -7.78 5.80
C GLY A 394 -9.73 -7.50 6.47
N GLY A 395 -8.66 -7.37 5.71
CA GLY A 395 -7.36 -6.99 6.23
C GLY A 395 -7.25 -5.50 6.60
N GLY A 396 -6.39 -5.17 7.56
CA GLY A 396 -6.02 -3.78 7.78
C GLY A 396 -5.25 -3.48 9.05
N MET A 397 -4.21 -2.65 8.91
CA MET A 397 -3.24 -2.36 9.97
C MET A 397 -3.68 -1.34 11.01
N GLY A 398 -4.47 -0.33 10.64
CA GLY A 398 -4.67 0.85 11.50
C GLY A 398 -5.33 0.51 12.84
N ARG A 399 -4.68 0.89 13.95
CA ARG A 399 -5.19 0.85 15.33
C ARG A 399 -4.89 2.16 16.06
N THR A 400 -5.42 2.30 17.27
CA THR A 400 -5.13 3.43 18.17
C THR A 400 -4.55 2.90 19.48
N HIS A 401 -3.50 3.57 19.98
CA HIS A 401 -2.91 3.23 21.27
C HIS A 401 -3.95 3.32 22.38
N ARG A 402 -3.96 2.32 23.28
CA ARG A 402 -4.85 2.23 24.46
C ARG A 402 -6.35 2.17 24.13
N ILE A 403 -6.70 1.86 22.88
CA ILE A 403 -8.07 1.55 22.45
C ILE A 403 -8.05 0.15 21.85
N GLU A 404 -8.22 -0.85 22.72
CA GLU A 404 -8.07 -2.27 22.37
C GLU A 404 -9.13 -2.77 21.38
N THR A 405 -10.28 -2.08 21.30
CA THR A 405 -11.30 -2.30 20.27
C THR A 405 -10.84 -1.88 18.86
N THR A 406 -9.65 -1.31 18.73
CA THR A 406 -9.00 -1.07 17.43
C THR A 406 -7.72 -1.90 17.32
N PHE A 407 -7.65 -2.79 16.34
CA PHE A 407 -6.62 -3.83 16.25
C PHE A 407 -6.21 -4.07 14.79
N PRO A 408 -4.95 -4.41 14.48
CA PRO A 408 -4.61 -4.91 13.15
C PRO A 408 -5.32 -6.26 12.91
N ARG A 409 -5.62 -6.58 11.64
CA ARG A 409 -6.33 -7.81 11.27
C ARG A 409 -5.81 -8.34 9.94
N LEU A 410 -5.68 -9.65 9.82
CA LEU A 410 -5.46 -10.33 8.54
C LEU A 410 -6.78 -10.47 7.77
N ALA A 411 -6.68 -10.60 6.45
CA ALA A 411 -7.82 -10.87 5.59
C ALA A 411 -8.18 -12.37 5.63
N ASP A 412 -9.46 -12.70 5.67
CA ASP A 412 -9.95 -14.08 5.67
C ASP A 412 -10.17 -14.57 4.23
N PRO A 413 -9.96 -15.87 3.94
CA PRO A 413 -10.40 -16.49 2.69
C PRO A 413 -11.92 -16.34 2.51
N LEU A 414 -12.34 -15.72 1.41
CA LEU A 414 -13.75 -15.55 1.06
C LEU A 414 -14.26 -16.72 0.23
N GLY A 415 -13.54 -17.05 -0.85
CA GLY A 415 -13.92 -18.07 -1.84
C GLY A 415 -13.21 -17.84 -3.17
N TYR A 416 -13.62 -18.61 -4.18
CA TYR A 416 -13.12 -18.53 -5.55
C TYR A 416 -14.18 -17.96 -6.51
N VAL A 417 -13.72 -17.28 -7.57
CA VAL A 417 -14.56 -16.87 -8.71
C VAL A 417 -13.87 -17.16 -10.05
N PRO A 418 -14.62 -17.55 -11.10
CA PRO A 418 -14.13 -17.57 -12.47
C PRO A 418 -13.59 -16.20 -12.92
N LYS A 419 -12.65 -16.20 -13.87
CA LYS A 419 -11.94 -14.97 -14.26
C LYS A 419 -12.83 -13.85 -14.78
N GLU A 420 -13.89 -14.18 -15.51
CA GLU A 420 -14.86 -13.25 -16.08
C GLU A 420 -15.70 -12.51 -15.01
N ASP A 421 -15.74 -13.02 -13.79
CA ASP A 421 -16.58 -12.50 -12.72
C ASP A 421 -15.89 -11.50 -11.82
N ILE A 422 -14.56 -11.37 -11.93
CA ILE A 422 -13.74 -10.67 -10.94
C ILE A 422 -14.23 -9.24 -10.67
N LEU A 423 -14.58 -8.49 -11.71
CA LEU A 423 -15.03 -7.10 -11.55
C LEU A 423 -16.40 -7.01 -10.85
N TYR A 424 -17.30 -7.97 -11.09
CA TYR A 424 -18.61 -8.04 -10.44
C TYR A 424 -18.47 -8.42 -8.96
N ALA A 425 -17.62 -9.41 -8.65
CA ALA A 425 -17.32 -9.80 -7.27
C ALA A 425 -16.67 -8.64 -6.49
N ILE A 426 -15.69 -7.94 -7.08
CA ILE A 426 -15.06 -6.78 -6.47
C ILE A 426 -16.08 -5.67 -6.21
N LYS A 427 -16.94 -5.34 -7.19
CA LYS A 427 -18.02 -4.36 -7.03
C LYS A 427 -18.96 -4.77 -5.89
N ALA A 428 -19.36 -6.03 -5.82
CA ALA A 428 -20.23 -6.56 -4.77
C ALA A 428 -19.64 -6.41 -3.35
N ILE A 429 -18.34 -6.70 -3.18
CA ILE A 429 -17.64 -6.50 -1.90
C ILE A 429 -17.58 -5.00 -1.53
N VAL A 430 -17.25 -4.15 -2.49
CA VAL A 430 -17.19 -2.69 -2.29
C VAL A 430 -18.57 -2.12 -1.92
N VAL A 431 -19.63 -2.57 -2.59
CA VAL A 431 -21.02 -2.17 -2.32
C VAL A 431 -21.43 -2.63 -0.92
N THR A 432 -21.10 -3.86 -0.53
CA THR A 432 -21.38 -4.37 0.81
C THR A 432 -20.76 -3.46 1.89
N GLN A 433 -19.50 -3.05 1.68
CA GLN A 433 -18.84 -2.08 2.57
C GLN A 433 -19.44 -0.66 2.47
N ARG A 434 -19.90 -0.23 1.29
CA ARG A 434 -20.52 1.08 1.08
C ARG A 434 -21.83 1.21 1.88
N GLU A 435 -22.65 0.16 1.86
CA GLU A 435 -23.96 0.12 2.50
C GLU A 435 -23.88 -0.16 4.00
N ASN A 436 -22.99 -1.07 4.43
CA ASN A 436 -23.00 -1.58 5.79
C ASN A 436 -21.85 -1.06 6.67
N GLY A 437 -20.82 -0.48 6.08
CA GLY A 437 -19.69 0.05 6.84
C GLY A 437 -20.09 1.27 7.69
N ARG A 438 -19.66 1.29 8.95
CA ARG A 438 -19.99 2.35 9.91
C ARG A 438 -19.58 3.73 9.43
N ARG A 439 -20.49 4.70 9.54
CA ARG A 439 -20.29 6.11 9.14
C ARG A 439 -20.41 7.11 10.31
N ASP A 440 -20.62 6.59 11.52
CA ASP A 440 -20.76 7.33 12.77
C ASP A 440 -19.39 7.64 13.42
N ASP A 441 -18.53 6.62 13.59
CA ASP A 441 -17.16 6.75 14.08
C ASP A 441 -16.16 6.15 13.08
N ARG A 442 -15.32 7.03 12.54
CA ARG A 442 -14.30 6.71 11.52
C ARG A 442 -13.20 5.77 12.00
N ARG A 443 -13.05 5.54 13.32
CA ARG A 443 -12.12 4.55 13.86
C ARG A 443 -12.55 3.12 13.53
N TYR A 444 -13.86 2.88 13.44
CA TYR A 444 -14.48 1.58 13.21
C TYR A 444 -15.07 1.44 11.79
N SER A 445 -14.74 2.34 10.87
CA SER A 445 -15.38 2.39 9.54
C SER A 445 -14.69 1.55 8.46
N ARG A 446 -13.56 0.91 8.76
CA ARG A 446 -12.88 -0.01 7.82
C ARG A 446 -13.58 -1.37 7.80
N MET A 447 -13.57 -2.02 6.64
CA MET A 447 -14.28 -3.28 6.40
C MET A 447 -13.89 -4.39 7.37
N LYS A 448 -12.65 -4.41 7.85
CA LYS A 448 -12.20 -5.35 8.89
C LYS A 448 -13.11 -5.42 10.12
N TYR A 449 -13.68 -4.28 10.57
CA TYR A 449 -14.57 -4.26 11.74
C TYR A 449 -15.98 -4.74 11.39
N LEU A 450 -16.42 -4.51 10.16
CA LEU A 450 -17.68 -5.07 9.67
C LEU A 450 -17.60 -6.60 9.69
N ILE A 451 -16.52 -7.16 9.10
CA ILE A 451 -16.30 -8.61 9.04
C ILE A 451 -16.09 -9.20 10.44
N ASP A 452 -15.28 -8.55 11.29
CA ASP A 452 -15.11 -8.94 12.69
C ASP A 452 -16.46 -9.01 13.44
N SER A 453 -17.35 -8.04 13.22
CA SER A 453 -18.66 -8.00 13.86
C SER A 453 -19.68 -9.00 13.29
N TRP A 454 -19.57 -9.36 12.02
CA TRP A 454 -20.54 -10.20 11.32
C TRP A 454 -20.13 -11.67 11.26
N GLY A 455 -18.84 -11.96 11.33
CA GLY A 455 -18.27 -13.23 10.88
C GLY A 455 -18.18 -13.31 9.34
N ILE A 456 -17.25 -14.13 8.86
CA ILE A 456 -16.96 -14.26 7.43
C ILE A 456 -18.15 -14.82 6.63
N ASP A 457 -18.92 -15.76 7.20
CA ASP A 457 -20.02 -16.41 6.49
C ASP A 457 -21.20 -15.47 6.23
N LYS A 458 -21.58 -14.67 7.23
CA LYS A 458 -22.61 -13.64 7.06
C LYS A 458 -22.16 -12.59 6.05
N PHE A 459 -20.88 -12.19 6.10
CA PHE A 459 -20.32 -11.26 5.12
C PHE A 459 -20.38 -11.83 3.70
N ARG A 460 -19.95 -13.09 3.50
CA ARG A 460 -20.05 -13.80 2.21
C ARG A 460 -21.48 -13.80 1.69
N ALA A 461 -22.45 -14.21 2.51
CA ALA A 461 -23.85 -14.25 2.12
C ALA A 461 -24.43 -12.88 1.73
N GLU A 462 -23.95 -11.79 2.36
CA GLU A 462 -24.36 -10.43 1.97
C GLU A 462 -23.74 -10.01 0.64
N VAL A 463 -22.45 -10.30 0.42
CA VAL A 463 -21.77 -10.03 -0.85
C VAL A 463 -22.42 -10.77 -2.00
N GLU A 464 -22.78 -12.04 -1.81
CA GLU A 464 -23.44 -12.88 -2.81
C GLU A 464 -24.77 -12.30 -3.32
N LYS A 465 -25.48 -11.50 -2.50
CA LYS A 465 -26.68 -10.78 -2.95
C LYS A 465 -26.38 -9.75 -4.04
N TYR A 466 -25.27 -9.03 -3.89
CA TYR A 466 -24.83 -8.01 -4.84
C TYR A 466 -24.04 -8.59 -6.01
N TYR A 467 -23.43 -9.76 -5.82
CA TYR A 467 -22.76 -10.51 -6.89
C TYR A 467 -23.77 -11.27 -7.77
N GLY A 468 -24.89 -11.71 -7.20
CA GLY A 468 -25.96 -12.42 -7.92
C GLY A 468 -25.81 -13.94 -8.01
N LYS A 469 -24.69 -14.47 -7.51
CA LYS A 469 -24.40 -15.91 -7.41
C LYS A 469 -23.46 -16.19 -6.24
N LYS A 470 -23.20 -17.48 -5.98
CA LYS A 470 -22.35 -17.92 -4.87
C LYS A 470 -20.88 -17.92 -5.25
N PHE A 471 -20.02 -17.70 -4.26
CA PHE A 471 -18.60 -18.03 -4.39
C PHE A 471 -18.42 -19.53 -4.41
N GLU A 472 -17.45 -20.00 -5.18
CA GLU A 472 -16.95 -21.38 -5.07
C GLU A 472 -16.02 -21.51 -3.87
N ASP A 473 -15.71 -22.75 -3.49
CA ASP A 473 -14.79 -23.02 -2.41
C ASP A 473 -13.41 -22.41 -2.71
N PHE A 474 -12.77 -21.88 -1.68
CA PHE A 474 -11.43 -21.30 -1.82
C PHE A 474 -10.43 -22.38 -2.25
N HIS A 475 -9.77 -22.18 -3.39
CA HIS A 475 -8.83 -23.18 -3.92
C HIS A 475 -7.52 -23.20 -3.11
N PRO A 476 -6.87 -24.36 -2.92
CA PRO A 476 -5.57 -24.43 -2.27
C PRO A 476 -4.53 -23.54 -2.97
N LEU A 477 -3.67 -22.89 -2.19
CA LEU A 477 -2.57 -22.07 -2.68
C LEU A 477 -1.23 -22.64 -2.18
N PRO A 478 -0.13 -22.47 -2.93
CA PRO A 478 1.20 -22.76 -2.43
C PRO A 478 1.56 -21.82 -1.28
N GLU A 479 2.65 -22.14 -0.59
CA GLU A 479 3.17 -21.27 0.45
C GLU A 479 3.55 -19.90 -0.13
N TRP A 480 3.29 -18.85 0.65
CA TRP A 480 3.65 -17.49 0.29
C TRP A 480 5.15 -17.27 0.40
N GLN A 481 5.71 -16.52 -0.54
CA GLN A 481 7.08 -16.06 -0.56
C GLN A 481 7.11 -14.53 -0.71
N PHE A 482 7.97 -13.87 0.06
CA PHE A 482 8.28 -12.47 -0.16
C PHE A 482 9.26 -12.34 -1.34
N ASN A 483 8.91 -11.50 -2.32
CA ASN A 483 9.77 -11.18 -3.46
C ASN A 483 10.13 -9.69 -3.44
N SER A 484 11.42 -9.38 -3.32
CA SER A 484 11.91 -7.99 -3.33
C SER A 484 11.97 -7.39 -4.74
N TYR A 485 12.15 -8.27 -5.74
CA TYR A 485 12.45 -7.97 -7.15
C TYR A 485 13.71 -7.11 -7.36
N LEU A 486 14.65 -7.14 -6.43
CA LEU A 486 15.89 -6.37 -6.52
C LEU A 486 16.93 -7.05 -7.42
N GLY A 487 17.88 -6.26 -7.92
CA GLY A 487 18.98 -6.74 -8.75
C GLY A 487 18.58 -7.02 -10.21
N TRP A 488 19.55 -7.51 -10.99
CA TRP A 488 19.38 -7.86 -12.40
C TRP A 488 18.61 -9.15 -12.59
N GLN A 489 17.56 -9.12 -13.39
CA GLN A 489 16.69 -10.27 -13.67
C GLN A 489 16.17 -10.22 -15.11
N GLU A 490 15.76 -11.37 -15.64
CA GLU A 490 15.17 -11.48 -16.98
C GLU A 490 13.66 -11.24 -16.94
N GLN A 491 13.13 -10.54 -17.94
CA GLN A 491 11.68 -10.34 -18.09
C GLN A 491 10.99 -11.55 -18.74
N GLY A 492 11.73 -12.30 -19.58
CA GLY A 492 11.21 -13.41 -20.40
C GLY A 492 10.91 -13.03 -21.86
N ASP A 493 11.17 -11.79 -22.27
CA ASP A 493 11.02 -11.27 -23.65
C ASP A 493 12.36 -10.88 -24.31
N GLY A 494 13.46 -11.35 -23.74
CA GLY A 494 14.83 -11.01 -24.17
C GLY A 494 15.37 -9.70 -23.59
N LYS A 495 14.59 -8.98 -22.77
CA LYS A 495 15.06 -7.82 -21.99
C LYS A 495 15.34 -8.20 -20.52
N LEU A 496 16.11 -7.36 -19.86
CA LEU A 496 16.34 -7.39 -18.42
C LEU A 496 15.48 -6.35 -17.72
N PHE A 497 15.35 -6.51 -16.41
CA PHE A 497 15.01 -5.41 -15.51
C PHE A 497 16.00 -5.35 -14.35
N TYR A 498 16.10 -4.19 -13.70
CA TYR A 498 16.92 -3.99 -12.51
C TYR A 498 16.11 -3.36 -11.38
N GLY A 499 15.95 -4.10 -10.28
CA GLY A 499 15.35 -3.54 -9.07
C GLY A 499 16.38 -2.80 -8.22
N VAL A 500 16.21 -1.48 -8.12
CA VAL A 500 17.02 -0.55 -7.34
C VAL A 500 16.56 -0.55 -5.90
N HIS A 501 17.44 -0.93 -4.97
CA HIS A 501 17.18 -0.75 -3.55
C HIS A 501 17.17 0.74 -3.19
N VAL A 502 16.15 1.17 -2.46
CA VAL A 502 16.03 2.56 -1.99
C VAL A 502 15.59 2.54 -0.54
N ASP A 503 16.52 2.88 0.36
CA ASP A 503 16.21 3.05 1.78
C ASP A 503 15.03 4.00 1.97
N ASN A 504 13.95 3.47 2.55
CA ASN A 504 12.70 4.17 2.77
C ASN A 504 12.05 4.77 1.50
N GLY A 505 12.44 4.36 0.30
CA GLY A 505 11.95 4.94 -0.94
C GLY A 505 12.19 6.44 -1.09
N ARG A 506 13.17 7.01 -0.40
CA ARG A 506 13.49 8.44 -0.52
C ARG A 506 14.49 8.65 -1.65
N LEU A 507 14.02 9.23 -2.76
CA LEU A 507 14.87 9.63 -3.88
C LEU A 507 15.22 11.12 -3.74
N GLY A 508 16.51 11.43 -3.60
CA GLY A 508 17.04 12.79 -3.55
C GLY A 508 18.52 12.83 -3.94
N GLY A 509 19.08 14.04 -4.03
CA GLY A 509 20.51 14.25 -4.30
C GLY A 509 21.01 13.53 -5.55
N GLN A 510 22.21 12.96 -5.46
CA GLN A 510 22.87 12.30 -6.60
C GLN A 510 22.10 11.06 -7.09
N ALA A 511 21.51 10.28 -6.18
CA ALA A 511 20.70 9.11 -6.54
C ALA A 511 19.50 9.49 -7.43
N LYS A 512 18.77 10.55 -7.08
CA LYS A 512 17.65 11.07 -7.91
C LYS A 512 18.14 11.49 -9.29
N LYS A 513 19.22 12.29 -9.34
CA LYS A 513 19.81 12.78 -10.59
C LYS A 513 20.22 11.65 -11.52
N THR A 514 20.97 10.67 -11.01
CA THR A 514 21.45 9.53 -11.80
C THR A 514 20.31 8.64 -12.27
N LEU A 515 19.28 8.40 -11.45
CA LEU A 515 18.10 7.65 -11.89
C LEU A 515 17.39 8.37 -13.04
N ARG A 516 17.21 9.70 -12.94
CA ARG A 516 16.63 10.50 -14.03
C ARG A 516 17.45 10.37 -15.31
N GLU A 517 18.77 10.54 -15.23
CA GLU A 517 19.69 10.43 -16.38
C GLU A 517 19.58 9.07 -17.06
N ILE A 518 19.54 7.97 -16.30
CA ILE A 518 19.39 6.61 -16.84
C ILE A 518 18.02 6.45 -17.52
N ILE A 519 16.95 6.81 -16.82
CA ILE A 519 15.57 6.65 -17.29
C ILE A 519 15.33 7.46 -18.56
N GLU A 520 15.83 8.70 -18.61
CA GLU A 520 15.72 9.57 -19.78
C GLU A 520 16.56 9.05 -20.95
N LYS A 521 17.84 8.74 -20.71
CA LYS A 521 18.79 8.29 -21.75
C LYS A 521 18.32 7.03 -22.47
N TYR A 522 17.77 6.07 -21.74
CA TYR A 522 17.33 4.79 -22.30
C TYR A 522 15.82 4.71 -22.50
N SER A 523 15.08 5.81 -22.30
CA SER A 523 13.62 5.88 -22.45
C SER A 523 12.89 4.77 -21.67
N LEU A 524 13.34 4.50 -20.45
CA LEU A 524 12.83 3.38 -19.64
C LEU A 524 11.50 3.75 -19.00
N ASP A 525 10.55 2.83 -19.04
CA ASP A 525 9.47 2.78 -18.06
C ASP A 525 9.99 2.22 -16.73
N VAL A 526 9.30 2.56 -15.64
CA VAL A 526 9.69 2.08 -14.31
C VAL A 526 8.49 1.52 -13.54
N SER A 527 8.79 0.69 -12.54
CA SER A 527 7.77 0.12 -11.65
C SER A 527 8.15 0.33 -10.19
N ILE A 528 7.21 0.82 -9.38
CA ILE A 528 7.43 1.04 -7.94
C ILE A 528 7.00 -0.24 -7.20
N THR A 529 7.80 -0.71 -6.24
CA THR A 529 7.47 -1.90 -5.46
C THR A 529 6.71 -1.58 -4.17
N PRO A 530 5.95 -2.54 -3.60
CA PRO A 530 5.29 -2.36 -2.29
C PRO A 530 6.25 -2.20 -1.11
N ASN A 531 7.55 -2.43 -1.33
CA ASN A 531 8.65 -2.22 -0.39
C ASN A 531 9.43 -0.94 -0.64
N GLN A 532 8.82 0.02 -1.36
CA GLN A 532 9.38 1.37 -1.55
C GLN A 532 10.64 1.40 -2.44
N ASN A 533 10.85 0.36 -3.26
CA ASN A 533 11.94 0.30 -4.24
C ASN A 533 11.45 0.70 -5.64
N LEU A 534 12.38 0.87 -6.58
CA LEU A 534 12.11 1.21 -7.98
C LEU A 534 12.71 0.14 -8.91
N ILE A 535 11.98 -0.26 -9.95
CA ILE A 535 12.45 -1.20 -10.97
C ILE A 535 12.62 -0.45 -12.29
N LEU A 536 13.81 -0.55 -12.88
CA LEU A 536 14.09 -0.12 -14.26
C LEU A 536 13.67 -1.25 -15.21
N CYS A 537 12.68 -1.01 -16.08
CA CYS A 537 12.08 -2.03 -16.93
C CYS A 537 12.62 -1.95 -18.37
N GLY A 538 12.56 -3.05 -19.13
CA GLY A 538 12.85 -3.06 -20.56
C GLY A 538 14.30 -2.77 -20.92
N VAL A 539 15.25 -3.19 -20.08
CA VAL A 539 16.66 -2.89 -20.25
C VAL A 539 17.31 -3.86 -21.23
N ASP A 540 17.94 -3.33 -22.28
CA ASP A 540 18.75 -4.17 -23.18
C ASP A 540 19.97 -4.73 -22.47
N GLN A 541 20.34 -5.98 -22.80
CA GLN A 541 21.53 -6.64 -22.26
C GLN A 541 22.79 -5.75 -22.38
N ALA A 542 22.94 -5.01 -23.49
CA ALA A 542 24.07 -4.13 -23.74
C ALA A 542 24.14 -2.91 -22.78
N TRP A 543 23.03 -2.55 -22.13
CA TRP A 543 22.96 -1.41 -21.21
C TRP A 543 23.25 -1.80 -19.75
N ARG A 544 23.32 -3.10 -19.45
CA ARG A 544 23.54 -3.63 -18.10
C ARG A 544 24.77 -3.02 -17.43
N GLU A 545 25.92 -3.10 -18.08
CA GLU A 545 27.20 -2.59 -17.53
C GLU A 545 27.17 -1.06 -17.34
N PRO A 546 26.80 -0.24 -18.35
CA PRO A 546 26.67 1.21 -18.17
C PRO A 546 25.72 1.62 -17.05
N ILE A 547 24.56 0.96 -16.92
CA ILE A 547 23.57 1.26 -15.87
C ILE A 547 24.13 0.89 -14.50
N THR A 548 24.73 -0.30 -14.37
CA THR A 548 25.35 -0.75 -13.11
C THR A 548 26.41 0.23 -12.63
N ALA A 549 27.32 0.65 -13.52
CA ALA A 549 28.38 1.61 -13.20
C ALA A 549 27.81 2.98 -12.76
N ALA A 550 26.81 3.49 -13.46
CA ALA A 550 26.18 4.77 -13.12
C ALA A 550 25.49 4.72 -11.75
N LEU A 551 24.71 3.66 -11.47
CA LEU A 551 24.03 3.47 -10.19
C LEU A 551 25.03 3.37 -9.03
N ALA A 552 26.10 2.57 -9.19
CA ALA A 552 27.14 2.42 -8.19
C ALA A 552 27.84 3.74 -7.86
N GLN A 553 28.15 4.57 -8.88
CA GLN A 553 28.73 5.91 -8.69
C GLN A 553 27.82 6.85 -7.89
N ALA A 554 26.51 6.64 -7.95
CA ALA A 554 25.52 7.40 -7.17
C ALA A 554 25.22 6.81 -5.79
N GLY A 555 25.88 5.71 -5.40
CA GLY A 555 25.64 5.01 -4.14
C GLY A 555 24.39 4.13 -4.14
N LEU A 556 23.81 3.83 -5.31
CA LEU A 556 22.70 2.90 -5.48
C LEU A 556 23.25 1.49 -5.71
N LEU A 557 23.53 0.79 -4.62
CA LEU A 557 24.25 -0.48 -4.61
C LEU A 557 23.39 -1.67 -5.08
N GLU A 558 24.06 -2.72 -5.56
CA GLU A 558 23.42 -4.01 -5.82
C GLU A 558 23.05 -4.69 -4.49
N PRO A 559 22.02 -5.57 -4.46
CA PRO A 559 21.57 -6.22 -3.23
C PRO A 559 22.65 -6.97 -2.44
N LYS A 560 23.64 -7.54 -3.13
CA LYS A 560 24.77 -8.25 -2.51
C LYS A 560 25.68 -7.34 -1.67
N ASP A 561 25.65 -6.04 -1.94
CA ASP A 561 26.46 -5.01 -1.28
C ASP A 561 25.64 -4.18 -0.27
N VAL A 562 24.40 -4.59 0.00
CA VAL A 562 23.47 -3.96 0.95
C VAL A 562 23.22 -4.92 2.11
N ASP A 563 23.23 -4.42 3.33
CA ASP A 563 22.83 -5.21 4.50
C ASP A 563 21.41 -5.76 4.31
N LEU A 564 21.22 -7.07 4.50
CA LEU A 564 19.93 -7.72 4.32
C LEU A 564 18.82 -7.15 5.24
N LEU A 565 19.18 -6.52 6.36
CA LEU A 565 18.25 -5.77 7.20
C LEU A 565 17.66 -4.60 6.40
N ASN A 566 18.48 -3.84 5.67
CA ASN A 566 18.02 -2.72 4.86
C ASN A 566 17.08 -3.18 3.75
N ILE A 567 17.40 -4.29 3.06
CA ILE A 567 16.61 -4.82 1.93
C ILE A 567 15.13 -5.04 2.28
N THR A 568 14.87 -5.62 3.45
CA THR A 568 13.51 -5.98 3.88
C THR A 568 12.88 -4.94 4.80
N SER A 569 13.66 -3.95 5.25
CA SER A 569 13.17 -2.93 6.16
C SER A 569 12.32 -1.86 5.49
N MET A 570 11.41 -1.26 6.25
CA MET A 570 10.65 -0.11 5.80
C MET A 570 10.33 0.84 6.94
N ALA A 571 10.37 2.14 6.66
CA ALA A 571 9.75 3.14 7.51
C ALA A 571 8.68 3.95 6.77
N CYS A 572 7.76 4.55 7.54
CA CYS A 572 6.87 5.58 7.03
C CYS A 572 7.52 6.98 7.16
N PRO A 573 7.06 7.99 6.40
CA PRO A 573 7.65 9.34 6.49
C PRO A 573 7.69 9.91 7.90
N ALA A 574 6.61 9.75 8.68
CA ALA A 574 6.48 10.29 10.04
C ALA A 574 6.83 11.79 10.12
N LEU A 575 7.65 12.20 11.08
CA LEU A 575 8.12 13.59 11.18
C LEU A 575 9.04 13.93 9.98
N PRO A 576 9.04 15.19 9.50
CA PRO A 576 8.40 16.34 10.13
C PRO A 576 6.99 16.67 9.59
N LEU A 577 6.60 16.12 8.43
CA LEU A 577 5.39 16.55 7.71
C LEU A 577 4.13 15.72 8.02
N CYS A 578 4.24 14.55 8.64
CA CYS A 578 3.06 13.79 9.04
C CYS A 578 2.39 14.45 10.26
N PRO A 579 1.11 14.88 10.16
CA PRO A 579 0.42 15.50 11.29
C PRO A 579 0.07 14.51 12.40
N LEU A 580 0.20 13.20 12.15
CA LEU A 580 -0.17 12.14 13.09
C LEU A 580 1.03 11.48 13.79
N ALA A 581 2.26 11.82 13.38
CA ALA A 581 3.46 11.21 13.94
C ALA A 581 3.67 11.61 15.41
N GLN A 582 4.00 10.63 16.24
CA GLN A 582 4.34 10.78 17.65
C GLN A 582 5.87 10.79 17.86
N THR A 583 6.60 10.10 16.99
CA THR A 583 8.07 10.07 16.93
C THR A 583 8.55 9.89 15.48
N GLU A 584 9.86 9.76 15.30
CA GLU A 584 10.50 9.52 14.01
C GLU A 584 10.17 8.12 13.45
N ALA A 585 10.43 7.93 12.17
CA ALA A 585 10.49 6.61 11.56
C ALA A 585 11.53 6.61 10.44
N GLU A 586 11.23 7.23 9.30
CA GLU A 586 12.15 7.30 8.15
C GLU A 586 13.51 7.92 8.50
N ARG A 587 13.53 9.01 9.28
CA ARG A 587 14.79 9.66 9.69
C ARG A 587 15.53 8.92 10.81
N GLY A 588 14.88 7.95 11.45
CA GLY A 588 15.43 7.21 12.60
C GLY A 588 15.78 5.75 12.32
N ILE A 589 15.29 5.16 11.23
CA ILE A 589 15.44 3.72 10.98
C ILE A 589 16.88 3.33 10.66
N LEU A 590 17.62 4.07 9.82
CA LEU A 590 18.98 3.65 9.43
C LEU A 590 19.95 3.53 10.63
N PRO A 591 19.95 4.48 11.59
CA PRO A 591 20.68 4.29 12.85
C PRO A 591 20.21 3.08 13.66
N ILE A 592 18.90 2.78 13.68
CA ILE A 592 18.37 1.59 14.37
C ILE A 592 18.84 0.30 13.71
N LEU A 593 18.84 0.21 12.37
CA LEU A 593 19.33 -0.97 11.65
C LEU A 593 20.80 -1.24 11.94
N LYS A 594 21.64 -0.19 11.95
CA LYS A 594 23.06 -0.31 12.34
C LYS A 594 23.24 -0.84 13.77
N ARG A 595 22.36 -0.44 14.70
CA ARG A 595 22.37 -0.94 16.08
C ARG A 595 21.92 -2.39 16.16
N ILE A 596 20.93 -2.80 15.37
CA ILE A 596 20.50 -4.20 15.26
C ILE A 596 21.65 -5.07 14.72
N ARG A 597 22.32 -4.63 13.64
CA ARG A 597 23.52 -5.30 13.11
C ARG A 597 24.63 -5.40 14.16
N ALA A 598 24.88 -4.34 14.92
CA ALA A 598 25.86 -4.39 16.01
C ALA A 598 25.48 -5.40 17.11
N VAL A 599 24.19 -5.56 17.42
CA VAL A 599 23.70 -6.61 18.33
C VAL A 599 23.89 -8.01 17.73
N PHE A 600 23.61 -8.20 16.44
CA PHE A 600 23.87 -9.48 15.76
C PHE A 600 25.34 -9.88 15.89
N ASN A 601 26.25 -8.94 15.60
CA ASN A 601 27.70 -9.16 15.71
C ASN A 601 28.12 -9.49 17.14
N LYS A 602 27.58 -8.77 18.13
CA LYS A 602 27.85 -9.02 19.55
C LYS A 602 27.39 -10.42 20.01
N VAL A 603 26.25 -10.87 19.50
CA VAL A 603 25.65 -12.17 19.83
C VAL A 603 26.27 -13.33 19.04
N GLY A 604 27.02 -13.04 17.96
CA GLY A 604 27.59 -14.05 17.07
C GLY A 604 26.61 -14.56 16.02
N ILE A 605 25.61 -13.76 15.64
CA ILE A 605 24.76 -14.00 14.46
C ILE A 605 25.52 -13.50 13.23
N LYS A 606 25.55 -14.31 12.16
CA LYS A 606 26.31 -13.99 10.94
C LYS A 606 25.71 -12.82 10.15
N ASP A 607 26.51 -12.22 9.29
CA ASP A 607 26.09 -11.07 8.49
C ASP A 607 25.06 -11.40 7.41
N GLU A 608 25.01 -12.67 6.98
CA GLU A 608 24.03 -13.18 6.02
C GLU A 608 22.66 -13.47 6.65
N GLU A 609 22.53 -13.36 7.97
CA GLU A 609 21.27 -13.48 8.68
C GLU A 609 20.54 -12.13 8.75
N SER A 610 19.22 -12.17 8.75
CA SER A 610 18.37 -10.99 8.77
C SER A 610 17.03 -11.24 9.43
N VAL A 611 16.36 -10.15 9.79
CA VAL A 611 14.97 -10.13 10.23
C VAL A 611 14.23 -8.97 9.56
N VAL A 612 12.95 -9.14 9.29
CA VAL A 612 12.12 -8.07 8.72
C VAL A 612 11.85 -6.98 9.76
N VAL A 613 12.45 -5.80 9.59
CA VAL A 613 12.30 -4.65 10.49
C VAL A 613 11.37 -3.59 9.90
N ARG A 614 10.29 -3.20 10.59
CA ARG A 614 9.39 -2.15 10.07
C ARG A 614 9.05 -1.11 11.13
N ILE A 615 9.21 0.17 10.79
CA ILE A 615 9.08 1.29 11.73
C ILE A 615 7.98 2.26 11.31
N THR A 616 7.13 2.65 12.26
CA THR A 616 6.15 3.71 12.05
C THR A 616 6.16 4.69 13.21
N GLY A 617 5.96 5.98 12.91
CA GLY A 617 5.95 7.02 13.95
C GLY A 617 4.65 7.08 14.77
N CYS A 618 3.65 6.24 14.49
CA CYS A 618 2.35 6.21 15.17
C CYS A 618 1.60 4.89 14.85
N PRO A 619 0.50 4.53 15.56
CA PRO A 619 -0.16 3.22 15.43
C PRO A 619 -1.02 3.03 14.17
N ASN A 620 -0.98 3.97 13.22
CA ASN A 620 -1.71 3.85 11.96
C ASN A 620 -1.16 2.72 11.05
N GLY A 621 0.08 2.28 11.26
CA GLY A 621 0.67 1.13 10.56
C GLY A 621 0.97 1.38 9.08
N CYS A 622 1.40 2.59 8.69
CA CYS A 622 1.64 2.94 7.27
C CYS A 622 2.74 2.11 6.60
N ALA A 623 3.73 1.65 7.36
CA ALA A 623 4.82 0.76 6.90
C ALA A 623 4.53 -0.72 7.20
N ARG A 624 3.28 -1.08 7.51
CA ARG A 624 2.85 -2.44 7.83
C ARG A 624 3.68 -3.12 8.96
N PRO A 625 3.89 -2.44 10.11
CA PRO A 625 4.78 -2.93 11.16
C PRO A 625 4.24 -4.16 11.90
N TYR A 626 2.93 -4.39 11.84
CA TYR A 626 2.27 -5.54 12.46
C TYR A 626 2.46 -6.85 11.68
N MET A 627 3.16 -6.81 10.54
CA MET A 627 3.56 -8.01 9.77
C MET A 627 5.08 -8.24 9.84
N ALA A 628 5.79 -7.47 10.67
CA ALA A 628 7.24 -7.55 10.79
C ALA A 628 7.65 -8.64 11.78
N GLU A 629 8.80 -9.25 11.56
CA GLU A 629 9.47 -10.05 12.59
C GLU A 629 9.83 -9.17 13.80
N VAL A 630 10.29 -7.93 13.53
CA VAL A 630 10.50 -6.89 14.55
C VAL A 630 9.85 -5.57 14.10
N GLY A 631 8.72 -5.23 14.72
CA GLY A 631 7.97 -4.00 14.47
C GLY A 631 8.22 -2.93 15.54
N PHE A 632 8.52 -1.70 15.12
CA PHE A 632 8.57 -0.53 16.01
C PHE A 632 7.43 0.43 15.70
N VAL A 633 6.57 0.66 16.68
CA VAL A 633 5.37 1.51 16.54
C VAL A 633 5.43 2.65 17.54
N GLY A 634 5.68 3.86 17.05
CA GLY A 634 5.81 5.06 17.88
C GLY A 634 4.63 5.27 18.82
N ASP A 635 4.90 5.38 20.11
CA ASP A 635 3.90 5.48 21.18
C ASP A 635 4.17 6.63 22.18
N GLY A 636 5.15 7.48 21.85
CA GLY A 636 5.53 8.67 22.57
C GLY A 636 6.80 9.29 21.98
N PRO A 637 7.22 10.47 22.47
CA PRO A 637 8.50 11.04 22.07
C PRO A 637 9.67 10.10 22.41
N ASN A 638 10.48 9.78 21.39
CA ASN A 638 11.64 8.88 21.47
C ASN A 638 11.33 7.53 22.13
N SER A 639 10.12 7.00 21.91
CA SER A 639 9.74 5.65 22.35
C SER A 639 8.91 4.91 21.31
N TYR A 640 9.03 3.58 21.34
CA TYR A 640 8.29 2.68 20.49
C TYR A 640 7.65 1.57 21.32
N GLN A 641 6.47 1.16 20.89
CA GLN A 641 5.91 -0.16 21.19
C GLN A 641 6.59 -1.17 20.26
N ILE A 642 7.19 -2.23 20.84
CA ILE A 642 7.81 -3.33 20.11
C ILE A 642 6.76 -4.41 19.83
N TRP A 643 6.72 -4.87 18.59
CA TRP A 643 5.88 -5.95 18.09
C TRP A 643 6.74 -7.08 17.55
N LEU A 644 6.37 -8.33 17.85
CA LEU A 644 7.10 -9.53 17.40
C LEU A 644 6.11 -10.58 16.86
N GLY A 645 6.57 -11.48 15.99
CA GLY A 645 5.79 -12.65 15.55
C GLY A 645 5.27 -12.59 14.11
N GLY A 646 5.49 -11.50 13.38
CA GLY A 646 5.39 -11.53 11.91
C GLY A 646 6.47 -12.45 11.33
N THR A 647 6.30 -12.92 10.09
CA THR A 647 7.22 -13.87 9.43
C THR A 647 7.84 -13.29 8.14
N PRO A 648 8.93 -13.88 7.63
CA PRO A 648 9.61 -13.42 6.40
C PRO A 648 8.73 -13.39 5.15
N ASN A 649 7.66 -14.20 5.09
CA ASN A 649 6.68 -14.22 4.01
C ASN A 649 5.37 -13.47 4.32
N GLN A 650 5.30 -12.76 5.46
CA GLN A 650 4.15 -11.93 5.87
C GLN A 650 2.82 -12.68 5.93
N THR A 651 2.84 -13.88 6.47
CA THR A 651 1.63 -14.72 6.66
C THR A 651 1.07 -14.65 8.07
N THR A 652 1.89 -14.23 9.04
CA THR A 652 1.49 -14.11 10.46
C THR A 652 1.37 -12.66 10.89
N LEU A 653 0.46 -12.42 11.82
CA LEU A 653 0.28 -11.13 12.46
C LEU A 653 1.14 -11.06 13.72
N ALA A 654 1.99 -10.04 13.82
CA ALA A 654 2.75 -9.77 15.04
C ALA A 654 1.82 -9.32 16.18
N GLU A 655 2.27 -9.56 17.41
CA GLU A 655 1.60 -9.14 18.64
C GLU A 655 2.42 -8.10 19.42
N THR A 656 1.75 -7.34 20.29
CA THR A 656 2.43 -6.36 21.15
C THR A 656 3.28 -7.09 22.19
N PHE A 657 4.60 -6.91 22.12
CA PHE A 657 5.54 -7.51 23.06
C PHE A 657 5.81 -6.60 24.26
N MET A 658 6.24 -5.36 24.01
CA MET A 658 6.58 -4.36 25.04
C MET A 658 6.13 -2.96 24.62
N ASN A 659 5.70 -2.15 25.59
CA ASN A 659 5.27 -0.77 25.37
C ASN A 659 6.36 0.21 25.85
N LYS A 660 6.40 1.40 25.23
CA LYS A 660 7.23 2.55 25.65
C LYS A 660 8.72 2.26 25.78
N VAL A 661 9.27 1.35 24.98
CA VAL A 661 10.71 1.12 24.93
C VAL A 661 11.37 2.37 24.39
N LYS A 662 12.25 2.99 25.18
CA LYS A 662 12.96 4.20 24.77
C LYS A 662 13.95 3.86 23.68
N LEU A 663 14.17 4.80 22.76
CA LEU A 663 15.12 4.61 21.67
C LEU A 663 16.51 4.21 22.16
N GLN A 664 16.96 4.73 23.31
CA GLN A 664 18.25 4.39 23.93
C GLN A 664 18.31 3.00 24.59
N ASP A 665 17.15 2.37 24.80
CA ASP A 665 17.01 1.12 25.55
C ASP A 665 16.66 -0.08 24.66
N ILE A 666 16.68 0.08 23.32
CA ILE A 666 16.26 -1.00 22.41
C ILE A 666 17.16 -2.24 22.53
N GLU A 667 18.46 -2.08 22.76
CA GLU A 667 19.41 -3.19 22.90
C GLU A 667 19.13 -4.01 24.17
N LYS A 668 18.60 -3.38 25.23
CA LYS A 668 18.19 -4.09 26.45
C LYS A 668 17.07 -5.10 26.20
N VAL A 669 16.34 -4.93 25.10
CA VAL A 669 15.29 -5.87 24.66
C VAL A 669 15.82 -6.80 23.57
N LEU A 670 16.50 -6.25 22.57
CA LEU A 670 16.89 -7.01 21.38
C LEU A 670 18.05 -7.97 21.62
N GLU A 671 19.05 -7.59 22.42
CA GLU A 671 20.20 -8.45 22.72
C GLU A 671 19.80 -9.77 23.38
N PRO A 672 18.98 -9.79 24.46
CA PRO A 672 18.48 -11.04 25.02
C PRO A 672 17.70 -11.90 24.02
N LEU A 673 16.81 -11.27 23.24
CA LEU A 673 15.97 -12.00 22.28
C LEU A 673 16.81 -12.66 21.18
N PHE A 674 17.76 -11.92 20.61
CA PHE A 674 18.61 -12.45 19.55
C PHE A 674 19.63 -13.45 20.09
N SER A 675 20.14 -13.28 21.31
CA SER A 675 20.97 -14.30 21.97
C SER A 675 20.22 -15.61 22.16
N TYR A 676 18.96 -15.52 22.58
CA TYR A 676 18.13 -16.70 22.75
C TYR A 676 17.76 -17.36 21.42
N TRP A 677 17.44 -16.57 20.40
CA TRP A 677 17.23 -17.08 19.04
C TRP A 677 18.48 -17.80 18.51
N ASN A 678 19.66 -17.17 18.58
CA ASN A 678 20.89 -17.76 18.05
C ASN A 678 21.24 -19.10 18.72
N SER A 679 20.99 -19.22 20.03
CA SER A 679 21.36 -20.42 20.81
C SER A 679 20.33 -21.55 20.79
N THR A 680 19.06 -21.27 20.46
CA THR A 680 17.97 -22.27 20.59
C THR A 680 17.06 -22.40 19.37
N ARG A 681 17.36 -21.67 18.28
CA ARG A 681 16.66 -21.86 17.00
C ARG A 681 16.91 -23.23 16.41
N GLN A 682 15.93 -23.72 15.67
CA GLN A 682 16.12 -24.87 14.79
C GLN A 682 16.91 -24.44 13.53
N GLU A 683 17.48 -25.41 12.82
CA GLU A 683 18.23 -25.14 11.58
C GLU A 683 17.35 -24.37 10.58
N GLY A 684 17.83 -23.23 10.10
CA GLY A 684 17.11 -22.37 9.14
C GLY A 684 15.87 -21.66 9.68
N GLU A 685 15.59 -21.71 10.99
CA GLU A 685 14.40 -21.09 11.57
C GLU A 685 14.52 -19.57 11.67
N SER A 686 13.58 -18.86 11.04
CA SER A 686 13.50 -17.40 11.10
C SER A 686 13.15 -16.90 12.51
N PHE A 687 13.53 -15.66 12.82
CA PHE A 687 13.24 -15.06 14.12
C PHE A 687 11.73 -14.94 14.41
N GLY A 688 10.91 -14.69 13.39
CA GLY A 688 9.45 -14.69 13.49
C GLY A 688 8.87 -16.05 13.84
N SER A 689 9.28 -17.10 13.13
CA SER A 689 8.85 -18.48 13.42
C SER A 689 9.30 -18.93 14.80
N PHE A 690 10.54 -18.62 15.17
CA PHE A 690 11.09 -18.83 16.51
C PHE A 690 10.24 -18.13 17.57
N THR A 691 9.91 -16.84 17.36
CA THR A 691 9.09 -16.05 18.29
C THR A 691 7.74 -16.72 18.53
N ASN A 692 7.08 -17.16 17.46
CA ASN A 692 5.76 -17.80 17.54
C ASN A 692 5.83 -19.16 18.23
N ARG A 693 6.90 -19.93 18.01
CA ARG A 693 7.12 -21.24 18.65
C ARG A 693 7.40 -21.11 20.15
N MET A 694 8.21 -20.14 20.54
CA MET A 694 8.62 -19.95 21.95
C MET A 694 7.54 -19.27 22.79
N GLY A 695 6.75 -18.38 22.20
CA GLY A 695 5.69 -17.66 22.90
C GLY A 695 6.19 -16.54 23.82
N PHE A 696 5.32 -15.58 24.11
CA PHE A 696 5.72 -14.32 24.75
C PHE A 696 6.05 -14.44 26.23
N GLU A 697 5.51 -15.42 26.94
CA GLU A 697 5.83 -15.63 28.37
C GLU A 697 7.32 -15.93 28.53
N GLN A 698 7.83 -16.89 27.75
CA GLN A 698 9.23 -17.27 27.76
C GLN A 698 10.14 -16.15 27.26
N LEU A 699 9.77 -15.47 26.16
CA LEU A 699 10.58 -14.36 25.64
C LEU A 699 10.66 -13.18 26.63
N LYS A 700 9.58 -12.88 27.36
CA LYS A 700 9.61 -11.86 28.42
C LYS A 700 10.49 -12.29 29.59
N GLU A 701 10.46 -13.56 29.97
CA GLU A 701 11.34 -14.10 31.01
C GLU A 701 12.82 -13.94 30.63
N VAL A 702 13.19 -14.26 29.38
CA VAL A 702 14.54 -14.07 28.85
C VAL A 702 14.98 -12.61 28.94
N VAL A 703 14.13 -11.66 28.52
CA VAL A 703 14.44 -10.23 28.60
C VAL A 703 14.56 -9.76 30.05
N ASN A 704 13.68 -10.23 30.95
CA ASN A 704 13.68 -9.81 32.36
C ASN A 704 14.88 -10.35 33.15
N LYS A 705 15.36 -11.57 32.83
CA LYS A 705 16.52 -12.20 33.47
C LYS A 705 17.85 -11.84 32.83
N TRP A 706 17.86 -10.97 31.82
CA TRP A 706 19.07 -10.64 31.09
C TRP A 706 20.02 -9.79 31.93
N GLU A 707 21.13 -10.39 32.36
CA GLU A 707 22.22 -9.72 33.10
C GLU A 707 23.36 -9.26 32.17
N GLY A 708 23.24 -9.50 30.85
CA GLY A 708 24.29 -9.28 29.85
C GLY A 708 24.91 -10.60 29.39
N SER A 709 25.47 -10.62 28.18
CA SER A 709 26.23 -11.79 27.71
C SER A 709 27.47 -11.98 28.59
N ALA A 710 27.59 -13.11 29.28
CA ALA A 710 28.79 -13.48 30.04
C ALA A 710 30.03 -13.78 29.17
N SER A 711 29.97 -13.55 27.86
CA SER A 711 31.02 -13.83 26.89
C SER A 711 31.70 -12.55 26.40
N ALA A 712 32.60 -12.02 27.22
CA ALA A 712 33.76 -11.23 26.79
C ALA A 712 34.91 -11.52 27.78
N ALA A 713 35.40 -12.75 27.74
CA ALA A 713 36.69 -13.17 28.28
C ALA A 713 37.48 -13.85 27.16
#